data_AF-A0A8C5R4Z7-F1
#
_entry.id   AF-A0A8C5R4Z7-F1
#
_cell.length_a   1.000
_cell.length_b   1.000
_cell.length_c   1.000
_cell.angle_alpha   90.00
_cell.angle_beta   90.00
_cell.angle_gamma   90.00
#
_symmetry.space_group_name_H-M   'P 1'
#
loop_
_entity.id
_entity.type
_entity.pdbx_description
1 polymer ?
#
loop_
_entity_poly.entity_id
_entity_poly.type
_entity_poly.pdbx_seq_one_letter_code
_entity_poly.pdbx_strand_id
1 'polypeptide(L)'
;MADIPLPPPSRRSRPLLVSPHTSLLKPCVLEPCSGSPTCNTGRPASPQRAWPSHTHSAAAIARITAMCQQKGLICASRELLVRITKKKNWFPKFIEVLNEMGYQELATSLSGGSLDESTEVNESAEPEDIDKSKLSNGQLKQETGICDGDVSVNSNESQNPENSIKTLEISYEENSAPSDLDSSSTDLSVNQSYDNNENSSESDLDSSIANLSLNQSCESNGKGNESDHDMDRASPVNNISLRSYQMEVAKPALEGKNIIICLPTGSGKTRVAVYIAREHLDKRNELGLPAKVIVLVNKVPLVDQHYRREFNPYLKDRYKIDKISGESALKVSFHPVVKKNDVIICTAQILENSLIQAAEDEQEGVKLSDFSLIIIDECHHTQKDAVYNNIMIRYVKMKKKNLQRKKINKPLLAVPQILGLTASPGVGGAKNSKKAEEHILKICANLDADNIMIVQENIDQLREHVKEPCKRVEIAEDKKRNPFGDKINEMMEEIQNYGALFPKSDFGTQSFEQWVVQKEKSAAKEGNRKEHVCAEHLKKYNDALIINDTIRMTDAFNHLTKFYSEEKAKQARLSEENEGASAVHMDETDDFLIKLFYKHTKELKRISKQPEYENEKLIILRESIMMEFTRKYNARGIIFTKTRQSAVALHEWIDGNEKFREVGVRPHYLIGAGSNSDFKAMTPNEQREVLNKFSTGSINLLLATTVAEEGLDIKECNFVINYGQVTNEISMVQARGRARDEDSSFVLIASNSSGAVEHDTVNERREQMMYKAIQKVKSMTRKEYLDKIQEYQCQNIIEKRAKNKKKMVKDIKYDPSVVTFHCMKCSLKAFSGIDIYVIENMHHVNTTESFKELYGKGENKSLHAKHANYQTNREIFCKSCSRPWGTMMVHKGYDLPCVRILNFVVKYKANKMTPETFEQWRDVPIKFPEFKCAEVELSTDESDED
;
A
#
# COMPACT_ATOMS: atom_id res chain seq x y z
N MET A 1 0.81 3.44 -62.14
CA MET A 1 1.97 3.32 -63.05
C MET A 1 3.22 3.29 -62.18
N ALA A 2 4.03 2.24 -62.13
CA ALA A 2 3.79 0.88 -62.65
C ALA A 2 4.53 -0.19 -61.82
N ASP A 3 3.81 -1.29 -61.60
CA ASP A 3 4.15 -2.70 -61.39
C ASP A 3 5.62 -3.20 -61.21
N ILE A 4 5.87 -3.81 -60.04
CA ILE A 4 6.31 -5.22 -59.81
C ILE A 4 6.99 -5.93 -61.01
N PRO A 5 8.24 -6.49 -60.90
CA PRO A 5 8.40 -7.86 -60.36
C PRO A 5 9.74 -8.31 -59.69
N LEU A 6 9.66 -9.44 -58.95
CA LEU A 6 10.73 -10.39 -58.57
C LEU A 6 10.82 -11.54 -59.63
N PRO A 7 11.70 -12.58 -59.60
CA PRO A 7 12.76 -13.04 -58.65
C PRO A 7 14.13 -13.16 -59.40
N PRO A 8 15.05 -14.18 -59.28
CA PRO A 8 15.33 -15.25 -58.29
C PRO A 8 16.82 -15.32 -57.84
N PRO A 9 17.24 -16.39 -57.11
CA PRO A 9 18.30 -17.27 -57.67
C PRO A 9 18.02 -18.78 -57.55
N SER A 10 18.81 -19.65 -58.19
CA SER A 10 18.51 -21.09 -58.30
C SER A 10 19.70 -22.10 -58.21
N ARG A 11 19.47 -23.13 -57.40
CA ARG A 11 19.95 -24.55 -57.41
C ARG A 11 21.27 -24.97 -58.10
N ARG A 12 22.11 -25.67 -57.31
CA ARG A 12 22.73 -27.01 -57.57
C ARG A 12 22.87 -27.76 -56.22
N SER A 13 22.83 -29.08 -56.06
CA SER A 13 22.44 -30.23 -56.93
C SER A 13 22.11 -31.50 -56.08
N ARG A 14 21.44 -32.50 -56.69
CA ARG A 14 20.95 -33.82 -56.16
C ARG A 14 22.06 -34.87 -55.90
N PRO A 15 21.81 -36.13 -55.42
CA PRO A 15 20.56 -36.90 -55.14
C PRO A 15 20.43 -37.38 -53.65
N LEU A 16 19.63 -38.34 -53.14
CA LEU A 16 18.59 -39.35 -53.54
C LEU A 16 17.34 -39.18 -52.61
N LEU A 17 16.14 -39.81 -52.72
CA LEU A 17 15.51 -40.86 -53.56
C LEU A 17 15.46 -42.33 -53.01
N VAL A 18 14.56 -42.63 -52.03
CA VAL A 18 13.69 -43.85 -51.94
C VAL A 18 12.35 -43.46 -51.25
N SER A 19 11.24 -44.10 -51.63
CA SER A 19 9.87 -44.01 -51.05
C SER A 19 9.08 -45.27 -51.47
N PRO A 20 7.76 -45.48 -51.17
CA PRO A 20 6.83 -44.73 -50.31
C PRO A 20 6.02 -45.64 -49.33
N HIS A 21 5.04 -45.06 -48.63
CA HIS A 21 3.64 -45.53 -48.37
C HIS A 21 3.10 -44.79 -47.13
N THR A 22 2.08 -43.91 -47.19
CA THR A 22 0.62 -44.11 -47.41
C THR A 22 -0.03 -45.15 -46.49
N SER A 23 -1.14 -44.90 -45.80
CA SER A 23 -1.93 -43.66 -45.63
C SER A 23 -3.08 -43.87 -44.62
N LEU A 24 -3.65 -42.76 -44.10
CA LEU A 24 -5.01 -42.64 -43.54
C LEU A 24 -5.40 -43.49 -42.32
N LEU A 25 -5.69 -42.81 -41.19
CA LEU A 25 -6.68 -43.26 -40.21
C LEU A 25 -7.59 -42.09 -39.79
N LYS A 26 -8.89 -42.34 -39.82
CA LYS A 26 -9.97 -41.55 -39.17
C LYS A 26 -11.05 -42.55 -38.71
N PRO A 27 -11.95 -42.17 -37.79
CA PRO A 27 -12.14 -42.98 -36.57
C PRO A 27 -13.52 -43.65 -36.50
N CYS A 28 -13.77 -44.42 -35.42
CA CYS A 28 -14.90 -44.20 -34.48
C CYS A 28 -15.27 -45.43 -33.59
N VAL A 29 -15.42 -45.20 -32.28
CA VAL A 29 -16.66 -45.43 -31.47
C VAL A 29 -17.05 -46.84 -30.94
N LEU A 30 -17.27 -46.87 -29.61
CA LEU A 30 -18.17 -47.70 -28.75
C LEU A 30 -17.86 -49.16 -28.29
N GLU A 31 -17.62 -49.26 -26.97
CA GLU A 31 -18.35 -50.07 -25.94
C GLU A 31 -18.12 -51.60 -25.72
N PRO A 32 -18.53 -52.16 -24.53
CA PRO A 32 -17.78 -53.25 -23.88
C PRO A 32 -18.60 -54.47 -23.42
N CYS A 33 -17.89 -55.47 -22.88
CA CYS A 33 -18.36 -56.48 -21.92
C CYS A 33 -17.18 -56.82 -20.97
N SER A 34 -17.32 -56.91 -19.64
CA SER A 34 -18.18 -57.76 -18.79
C SER A 34 -17.62 -59.19 -18.61
N GLY A 35 -17.61 -59.68 -17.37
CA GLY A 35 -16.96 -60.94 -16.94
C GLY A 35 -16.38 -60.83 -15.53
N SER A 36 -16.55 -61.85 -14.69
CA SER A 36 -16.35 -61.77 -13.23
C SER A 36 -15.55 -62.98 -12.66
N PRO A 37 -15.49 -63.32 -11.35
CA PRO A 37 -14.22 -63.70 -10.71
C PRO A 37 -14.06 -65.20 -10.38
N THR A 38 -12.86 -65.60 -9.94
CA THR A 38 -12.65 -66.70 -8.97
C THR A 38 -11.27 -66.60 -8.30
N CYS A 39 -10.91 -67.54 -7.41
CA CYS A 39 -9.95 -67.30 -6.33
C CYS A 39 -8.91 -68.42 -6.11
N ASN A 40 -7.78 -68.02 -5.49
CA ASN A 40 -7.04 -68.74 -4.43
C ASN A 40 -5.78 -69.60 -4.77
N THR A 41 -4.85 -69.60 -3.79
CA THR A 41 -3.66 -70.45 -3.59
C THR A 41 -2.44 -70.30 -4.52
N GLY A 42 -1.22 -70.34 -3.95
CA GLY A 42 0.05 -70.47 -4.71
C GLY A 42 1.22 -69.54 -4.32
N ARG A 43 1.92 -69.83 -3.21
CA ARG A 43 3.35 -69.45 -2.98
C ARG A 43 4.17 -70.77 -2.90
N PRO A 44 5.51 -70.78 -3.08
CA PRO A 44 6.44 -69.64 -3.21
C PRO A 44 7.42 -69.71 -4.40
N ALA A 45 7.77 -68.55 -4.99
CA ALA A 45 9.08 -68.33 -5.64
C ALA A 45 9.38 -66.83 -5.83
N SER A 46 10.59 -66.42 -5.50
CA SER A 46 11.29 -65.22 -6.02
C SER A 46 12.45 -65.73 -6.91
N PRO A 47 12.98 -64.98 -7.90
CA PRO A 47 13.21 -63.54 -7.83
C PRO A 47 13.00 -62.68 -9.12
N GLN A 48 13.12 -61.35 -8.94
CA GLN A 48 13.53 -60.31 -9.90
C GLN A 48 12.73 -60.04 -11.20
N ARG A 49 11.91 -58.97 -11.16
CA ARG A 49 11.87 -57.84 -12.13
C ARG A 49 10.94 -56.74 -11.55
N ALA A 50 11.42 -55.65 -10.95
CA ALA A 50 12.24 -54.53 -11.46
C ALA A 50 11.42 -53.34 -12.04
N TRP A 51 10.73 -52.60 -11.16
CA TRP A 51 10.17 -51.24 -11.34
C TRP A 51 10.15 -50.54 -9.97
N PRO A 52 10.28 -49.20 -9.84
CA PRO A 52 11.17 -48.27 -10.55
C PRO A 52 12.30 -47.75 -9.61
N SER A 53 13.06 -46.75 -10.02
CA SER A 53 14.28 -46.25 -9.35
C SER A 53 14.11 -45.78 -7.89
N HIS A 54 14.61 -46.56 -6.93
CA HIS A 54 14.51 -46.30 -5.47
C HIS A 54 15.54 -45.30 -4.88
N THR A 55 16.46 -44.75 -5.69
CA THR A 55 17.64 -43.97 -5.22
C THR A 55 17.31 -42.74 -4.38
N HIS A 56 16.20 -42.04 -4.65
CA HIS A 56 15.80 -40.86 -3.87
C HIS A 56 15.21 -41.17 -2.48
N SER A 57 14.70 -42.39 -2.26
CA SER A 57 14.05 -42.76 -0.99
C SER A 57 15.09 -43.09 0.09
N ALA A 58 16.04 -43.98 -0.21
CA ALA A 58 17.08 -44.38 0.74
C ALA A 58 17.94 -43.20 1.21
N ALA A 59 18.32 -42.31 0.28
CA ALA A 59 19.10 -41.11 0.59
C ALA A 59 18.34 -40.06 1.44
N ALA A 60 16.99 -40.08 1.42
CA ALA A 60 16.18 -39.24 2.30
C ALA A 60 16.11 -39.84 3.72
N ILE A 61 15.83 -41.14 3.84
CA ILE A 61 15.75 -41.86 5.12
C ILE A 61 17.09 -41.78 5.86
N ALA A 62 18.22 -42.02 5.18
CA ALA A 62 19.54 -41.95 5.77
C ALA A 62 19.86 -40.55 6.35
N ARG A 63 19.46 -39.47 5.67
CA ARG A 63 19.66 -38.10 6.16
C ARG A 63 18.77 -37.75 7.36
N ILE A 64 17.51 -38.22 7.36
CA ILE A 64 16.59 -38.00 8.49
C ILE A 64 17.07 -38.78 9.72
N THR A 65 17.56 -40.01 9.53
CA THR A 65 18.18 -40.83 10.60
C THR A 65 19.43 -40.14 11.15
N ALA A 66 20.34 -39.67 10.29
CA ALA A 66 21.54 -38.94 10.70
C ALA A 66 21.20 -37.62 11.42
N MET A 67 20.19 -36.87 10.97
CA MET A 67 19.72 -35.67 11.68
C MET A 67 19.10 -36.02 13.04
N CYS A 68 18.43 -37.15 13.18
CA CYS A 68 17.88 -37.61 14.45
C CYS A 68 19.01 -37.90 15.46
N GLN A 69 20.06 -38.59 15.01
CA GLN A 69 21.25 -38.91 15.81
C GLN A 69 22.10 -37.67 16.15
N GLN A 70 22.24 -36.71 15.24
CA GLN A 70 23.10 -35.53 15.45
C GLN A 70 22.40 -34.33 16.09
N LYS A 71 21.07 -34.18 15.91
CA LYS A 71 20.32 -32.96 16.27
C LYS A 71 18.96 -33.25 16.93
N GLY A 72 18.71 -34.49 17.35
CA GLY A 72 17.49 -34.91 18.04
C GLY A 72 16.25 -35.01 17.16
N LEU A 73 15.20 -35.64 17.71
CA LEU A 73 13.94 -35.91 16.98
C LEU A 73 13.31 -34.64 16.39
N ILE A 74 13.29 -33.52 17.12
CA ILE A 74 12.61 -32.29 16.69
C ILE A 74 13.18 -31.76 15.35
N CYS A 75 14.48 -31.85 15.14
CA CYS A 75 15.11 -31.48 13.87
C CYS A 75 14.81 -32.50 12.75
N ALA A 76 14.85 -33.80 13.04
CA ALA A 76 14.53 -34.85 12.08
C ALA A 76 13.07 -34.80 11.61
N SER A 77 12.13 -34.63 12.53
CA SER A 77 10.69 -34.50 12.24
C SER A 77 10.39 -33.27 11.39
N ARG A 78 11.09 -32.15 11.59
CA ARG A 78 10.97 -30.97 10.70
C ARG A 78 11.43 -31.26 9.28
N GLU A 79 12.57 -31.93 9.11
CA GLU A 79 13.07 -32.32 7.78
C GLU A 79 12.16 -33.33 7.06
N LEU A 80 11.55 -34.26 7.82
CA LEU A 80 10.53 -35.18 7.32
C LEU A 80 9.28 -34.43 6.84
N LEU A 81 8.72 -33.54 7.68
CA LEU A 81 7.50 -32.77 7.38
C LEU A 81 7.66 -31.83 6.18
N VAL A 82 8.86 -31.28 5.95
CA VAL A 82 9.17 -30.46 4.75
C VAL A 82 9.14 -31.30 3.46
N ARG A 83 9.36 -32.61 3.54
CA ARG A 83 9.47 -33.51 2.37
C ARG A 83 8.20 -34.28 2.04
N ILE A 84 7.17 -34.29 2.90
CA ILE A 84 5.89 -34.96 2.61
C ILE A 84 5.08 -34.14 1.60
N THR A 85 5.03 -34.60 0.35
CA THR A 85 4.15 -34.04 -0.68
C THR A 85 2.68 -34.21 -0.29
N LYS A 86 1.99 -33.09 -0.08
CA LYS A 86 0.63 -33.01 0.47
C LYS A 86 -0.45 -33.58 -0.46
N LYS A 87 -0.64 -34.91 -0.46
CA LYS A 87 -1.86 -35.55 -0.95
C LYS A 87 -3.04 -35.23 -0.01
N LYS A 88 -4.29 -35.30 -0.49
CA LYS A 88 -5.47 -35.26 0.40
C LYS A 88 -5.34 -36.34 1.48
N ASN A 89 -5.79 -36.01 2.69
CA ASN A 89 -5.84 -36.89 3.87
C ASN A 89 -4.48 -37.44 4.36
N TRP A 90 -3.36 -36.80 4.03
CA TRP A 90 -2.04 -37.21 4.55
C TRP A 90 -1.92 -37.04 6.08
N PHE A 91 -2.55 -36.02 6.65
CA PHE A 91 -2.35 -35.64 8.05
C PHE A 91 -3.02 -36.59 9.06
N PRO A 92 -4.31 -36.99 8.93
CA PRO A 92 -4.89 -38.01 9.82
C PRO A 92 -4.09 -39.32 9.84
N LYS A 93 -3.60 -39.75 8.67
CA LYS A 93 -2.79 -40.96 8.53
C LYS A 93 -1.36 -40.83 9.09
N PHE A 94 -0.88 -39.61 9.30
CA PHE A 94 0.35 -39.33 10.04
C PHE A 94 0.12 -39.39 11.56
N ILE A 95 -1.04 -38.94 12.04
CA ILE A 95 -1.46 -39.07 13.45
C ILE A 95 -1.71 -40.56 13.82
N GLU A 96 -2.33 -41.35 12.94
CA GLU A 96 -2.45 -42.82 13.10
C GLU A 96 -1.07 -43.46 13.36
N VAL A 97 -0.10 -43.22 12.46
CA VAL A 97 1.24 -43.82 12.56
C VAL A 97 2.02 -43.33 13.79
N LEU A 98 1.82 -42.09 14.25
CA LEU A 98 2.42 -41.63 15.51
C LEU A 98 1.86 -42.39 16.72
N ASN A 99 0.56 -42.68 16.75
CA ASN A 99 -0.08 -43.48 17.79
C ASN A 99 0.36 -44.95 17.74
N GLU A 100 0.43 -45.56 16.55
CA GLU A 100 0.95 -46.92 16.35
C GLU A 100 2.42 -47.07 16.79
N MET A 101 3.22 -45.99 16.66
CA MET A 101 4.63 -45.93 17.07
C MET A 101 4.82 -45.50 18.53
N GLY A 102 3.74 -45.33 19.32
CA GLY A 102 3.79 -45.01 20.75
C GLY A 102 3.97 -43.52 21.10
N TYR A 103 4.00 -42.61 20.13
CA TYR A 103 4.20 -41.16 20.34
C TYR A 103 2.88 -40.41 20.59
N GLN A 104 2.08 -40.91 21.54
CA GLN A 104 0.69 -40.47 21.74
C GLN A 104 0.57 -39.00 22.17
N GLU A 105 1.43 -38.49 23.06
CA GLU A 105 1.45 -37.07 23.44
C GLU A 105 1.65 -36.14 22.23
N LEU A 106 2.59 -36.51 21.35
CA LEU A 106 2.89 -35.74 20.14
C LEU A 106 1.74 -35.82 19.13
N ALA A 107 1.06 -36.96 19.04
CA ALA A 107 -0.14 -37.12 18.23
C ALA A 107 -1.30 -36.24 18.75
N THR A 108 -1.57 -36.27 20.06
CA THR A 108 -2.58 -35.43 20.73
C THR A 108 -2.28 -33.95 20.53
N SER A 109 -1.04 -33.51 20.81
CA SER A 109 -0.59 -32.13 20.61
C SER A 109 -0.75 -31.65 19.17
N LEU A 110 -0.40 -32.48 18.18
CA LEU A 110 -0.56 -32.15 16.76
C LEU A 110 -2.02 -32.17 16.29
N SER A 111 -2.89 -32.95 16.94
CA SER A 111 -4.34 -32.96 16.69
C SER A 111 -5.09 -31.82 17.38
N GLY A 112 -4.48 -31.15 18.37
CA GLY A 112 -5.04 -29.98 19.06
C GLY A 112 -5.81 -30.27 20.34
N GLY A 113 -5.59 -31.42 20.99
CA GLY A 113 -6.13 -31.68 22.33
C GLY A 113 -5.37 -30.92 23.43
N SER A 114 -6.08 -30.38 24.41
CA SER A 114 -5.50 -29.83 25.64
C SER A 114 -5.02 -30.94 26.59
N LEU A 115 -3.97 -30.65 27.34
CA LEU A 115 -3.54 -31.43 28.50
C LEU A 115 -3.97 -30.67 29.75
N ASP A 116 -4.93 -31.23 30.48
CA ASP A 116 -5.26 -30.76 31.83
C ASP A 116 -4.40 -31.55 32.82
N GLU A 117 -3.51 -30.85 33.54
CA GLU A 117 -2.71 -31.46 34.61
C GLU A 117 -3.54 -31.53 35.89
N SER A 118 -3.79 -32.75 36.37
CA SER A 118 -4.23 -33.00 37.74
C SER A 118 -3.34 -34.07 38.37
N THR A 119 -2.65 -33.71 39.45
CA THR A 119 -1.90 -34.68 40.28
C THR A 119 -1.89 -34.18 41.72
N GLU A 120 -2.61 -34.89 42.59
CA GLU A 120 -2.57 -34.66 44.04
C GLU A 120 -1.35 -35.38 44.63
N VAL A 121 -0.62 -34.71 45.54
CA VAL A 121 0.16 -35.38 46.60
C VAL A 121 0.04 -34.55 47.88
N ASN A 122 -0.31 -35.20 48.99
CA ASN A 122 -0.34 -34.59 50.32
C ASN A 122 1.07 -34.44 50.89
N GLU A 123 1.30 -33.41 51.73
CA GLU A 123 1.69 -33.67 53.13
C GLU A 123 1.48 -32.44 54.02
N SER A 124 1.45 -32.67 55.33
CA SER A 124 0.93 -31.75 56.35
C SER A 124 1.96 -31.39 57.42
N ALA A 125 2.08 -30.11 57.78
CA ALA A 125 2.43 -29.67 59.14
C ALA A 125 2.17 -28.16 59.34
N GLU A 126 1.36 -27.84 60.36
CA GLU A 126 1.35 -26.55 61.07
C GLU A 126 2.41 -26.63 62.23
N PRO A 127 2.79 -25.55 62.96
CA PRO A 127 1.83 -24.68 63.68
C PRO A 127 2.23 -23.19 63.90
N GLU A 128 1.28 -22.43 64.47
CA GLU A 128 1.37 -21.49 65.62
C GLU A 128 2.62 -20.57 65.83
N ASP A 129 2.51 -19.30 66.28
CA ASP A 129 1.38 -18.40 66.63
C ASP A 129 1.93 -16.96 66.85
N ILE A 130 1.09 -16.04 67.34
CA ILE A 130 1.33 -14.85 68.20
C ILE A 130 0.68 -13.57 67.66
N ASP A 131 -0.56 -13.38 68.13
CA ASP A 131 -1.35 -12.14 68.18
C ASP A 131 -0.81 -11.12 69.24
N LYS A 132 -1.46 -9.94 69.31
CA LYS A 132 -1.64 -9.05 70.48
C LYS A 132 -0.92 -7.70 70.55
N SER A 133 -1.51 -6.75 69.80
CA SER A 133 -2.23 -5.59 70.40
C SER A 133 -1.47 -4.38 70.98
N LYS A 134 -2.21 -3.25 71.01
CA LYS A 134 -2.09 -1.95 71.75
C LYS A 134 -2.15 -0.75 70.79
N LEU A 135 -2.82 0.38 71.07
CA LEU A 135 -3.70 0.77 72.18
C LEU A 135 -4.69 1.87 71.73
N SER A 136 -5.99 1.64 71.98
CA SER A 136 -6.99 2.54 72.61
C SER A 136 -7.21 4.02 72.22
N ASN A 137 -8.50 4.39 72.22
CA ASN A 137 -9.06 5.74 72.48
C ASN A 137 -8.80 6.84 71.42
N GLY A 138 -9.66 7.86 71.30
CA GLY A 138 -11.00 8.02 71.87
C GLY A 138 -11.54 9.46 71.90
N GLN A 139 -12.66 9.65 71.20
CA GLN A 139 -13.69 10.69 71.42
C GLN A 139 -13.46 12.20 71.11
N LEU A 140 -14.49 12.73 70.42
CA LEU A 140 -15.15 14.04 70.60
C LEU A 140 -14.52 15.37 70.10
N LYS A 141 -15.24 15.97 69.13
CA LYS A 141 -15.68 17.39 69.09
C LYS A 141 -14.64 18.50 68.80
N GLN A 142 -15.01 19.70 68.34
CA GLN A 142 -16.20 20.24 67.63
C GLN A 142 -15.87 21.71 67.24
N GLU A 143 -16.36 22.24 66.11
CA GLU A 143 -17.02 23.57 65.96
C GLU A 143 -17.14 24.05 64.49
N THR A 144 -18.00 25.05 64.27
CA THR A 144 -18.67 25.40 63.00
C THR A 144 -19.24 26.83 63.02
N GLY A 145 -19.41 27.44 61.85
CA GLY A 145 -20.14 28.72 61.65
C GLY A 145 -19.23 29.91 61.36
N ILE A 146 -19.71 31.08 60.92
CA ILE A 146 -21.08 31.63 60.65
C ILE A 146 -20.88 32.57 59.39
N CYS A 147 -21.81 32.95 58.50
CA CYS A 147 -23.27 33.15 58.54
C CYS A 147 -23.98 32.93 57.18
N ASP A 148 -25.32 32.94 57.20
CA ASP A 148 -26.33 33.68 56.39
C ASP A 148 -26.06 34.08 54.91
N GLY A 149 -27.05 34.25 54.01
CA GLY A 149 -28.51 34.01 54.12
C GLY A 149 -29.36 34.72 53.03
N ASP A 150 -30.33 33.99 52.46
CA ASP A 150 -31.65 34.38 51.89
C ASP A 150 -31.94 35.59 50.93
N VAL A 151 -32.84 35.30 49.96
CA VAL A 151 -34.00 36.13 49.48
C VAL A 151 -33.80 37.38 48.56
N SER A 152 -33.90 37.14 47.23
CA SER A 152 -34.88 37.72 46.24
C SER A 152 -34.94 39.22 45.77
N VAL A 153 -35.54 39.39 44.56
CA VAL A 153 -36.34 40.54 44.02
C VAL A 153 -35.65 41.76 43.30
N ASN A 154 -35.92 41.81 41.97
CA ASN A 154 -36.20 42.94 41.03
C ASN A 154 -35.33 44.22 40.85
N SER A 155 -35.48 44.75 39.61
CA SER A 155 -35.46 46.18 39.17
C SER A 155 -34.19 46.77 38.53
N ASN A 156 -34.26 46.97 37.20
CA ASN A 156 -34.31 48.29 36.51
C ASN A 156 -34.11 49.56 37.40
N GLU A 157 -33.52 50.69 36.97
CA GLU A 157 -32.91 51.18 35.71
C GLU A 157 -32.33 52.61 35.95
N SER A 158 -31.68 53.34 35.03
CA SER A 158 -31.10 53.13 33.68
C SER A 158 -30.02 54.21 33.44
N GLN A 159 -29.04 54.00 32.54
CA GLN A 159 -28.33 55.12 31.90
C GLN A 159 -27.61 54.73 30.58
N ASN A 160 -27.95 55.47 29.53
CA ASN A 160 -27.42 55.47 28.15
C ASN A 160 -27.11 56.97 27.82
N PRO A 161 -26.49 57.39 26.68
CA PRO A 161 -26.61 56.81 25.34
C PRO A 161 -25.32 56.88 24.45
N GLU A 162 -25.52 56.64 23.13
CA GLU A 162 -24.67 57.04 21.98
C GLU A 162 -23.34 56.28 21.77
N ASN A 163 -22.82 55.99 20.57
CA ASN A 163 -23.19 55.93 19.13
C ASN A 163 -21.82 55.78 18.39
N SER A 164 -21.63 55.23 17.17
CA SER A 164 -22.48 54.52 16.21
C SER A 164 -21.59 53.88 15.09
N ILE A 165 -22.20 53.48 13.97
CA ILE A 165 -21.61 53.27 12.60
C ILE A 165 -21.28 51.82 12.14
N LYS A 166 -22.33 51.21 11.56
CA LYS A 166 -22.45 50.58 10.22
C LYS A 166 -21.54 49.41 9.76
N THR A 167 -22.21 48.25 9.63
CA THR A 167 -22.01 47.23 8.58
C THR A 167 -22.24 47.78 7.16
N LEU A 168 -21.65 47.15 6.14
CA LEU A 168 -22.10 47.20 4.75
C LEU A 168 -22.02 45.81 4.10
N GLU A 169 -23.03 45.47 3.28
CA GLU A 169 -23.11 44.23 2.50
C GLU A 169 -22.81 44.53 1.01
N ILE A 170 -22.18 43.58 0.30
CA ILE A 170 -22.22 43.48 -1.17
C ILE A 170 -22.39 42.00 -1.55
N SER A 171 -23.15 41.74 -2.61
CA SER A 171 -23.65 40.42 -3.04
C SER A 171 -22.76 39.67 -4.04
N TYR A 172 -23.21 38.45 -4.38
CA TYR A 172 -22.65 37.51 -5.37
C TYR A 172 -22.48 38.07 -6.78
N GLU A 173 -21.56 37.46 -7.55
CA GLU A 173 -21.81 37.09 -8.94
C GLU A 173 -21.01 35.82 -9.32
N GLU A 174 -21.46 35.08 -10.35
CA GLU A 174 -20.83 33.85 -10.87
C GLU A 174 -20.12 34.09 -12.22
N ASN A 175 -19.76 33.01 -12.94
CA ASN A 175 -19.16 32.94 -14.29
C ASN A 175 -17.63 33.16 -14.35
N SER A 176 -16.90 32.57 -15.31
CA SER A 176 -17.15 31.38 -16.16
C SER A 176 -15.81 30.88 -16.74
N ALA A 177 -15.81 29.79 -17.51
CA ALA A 177 -14.66 29.38 -18.33
C ALA A 177 -14.74 30.02 -19.74
N PRO A 178 -13.60 30.22 -20.41
CA PRO A 178 -13.55 30.29 -21.86
C PRO A 178 -12.79 29.10 -22.48
N SER A 179 -13.31 28.61 -23.59
CA SER A 179 -12.64 27.75 -24.56
C SER A 179 -12.17 28.56 -25.78
N ASP A 180 -11.62 27.85 -26.76
CA ASP A 180 -11.54 28.23 -28.18
C ASP A 180 -10.51 29.29 -28.66
N LEU A 181 -9.51 28.73 -29.33
CA LEU A 181 -8.98 29.11 -30.65
C LEU A 181 -9.48 30.41 -31.31
N ASP A 182 -8.53 31.24 -31.76
CA ASP A 182 -8.41 31.54 -33.20
C ASP A 182 -6.94 31.86 -33.58
N SER A 183 -6.71 32.41 -34.77
CA SER A 183 -5.51 32.18 -35.61
C SER A 183 -4.88 33.48 -36.17
N SER A 184 -4.06 33.38 -37.24
CA SER A 184 -3.17 34.41 -37.84
C SER A 184 -1.97 34.82 -36.95
N SER A 185 -0.70 34.78 -37.35
CA SER A 185 0.04 35.29 -38.53
C SER A 185 0.15 36.82 -38.56
N THR A 186 1.32 37.46 -38.72
CA THR A 186 2.64 37.02 -39.24
C THR A 186 3.76 37.21 -38.16
N ASP A 187 5.05 37.56 -38.34
CA ASP A 187 5.86 37.97 -39.50
C ASP A 187 7.41 37.85 -39.35
N LEU A 188 8.10 38.21 -40.44
CA LEU A 188 9.51 38.61 -40.69
C LEU A 188 10.25 39.39 -39.56
N SER A 189 11.60 39.51 -39.51
CA SER A 189 12.76 38.78 -40.09
C SER A 189 14.11 39.47 -39.67
N VAL A 190 15.23 39.13 -40.34
CA VAL A 190 16.45 39.97 -40.57
C VAL A 190 17.49 40.09 -39.43
N ASN A 191 18.62 39.39 -39.66
CA ASN A 191 20.03 39.82 -39.51
C ASN A 191 20.63 40.08 -38.10
N GLN A 192 21.96 40.00 -37.88
CA GLN A 192 23.04 39.45 -38.72
C GLN A 192 24.21 38.90 -37.89
N SER A 193 24.99 38.02 -38.53
CA SER A 193 26.32 37.57 -38.14
C SER A 193 27.38 38.69 -38.07
N TYR A 194 28.35 38.56 -37.17
CA TYR A 194 29.71 39.06 -37.36
C TYR A 194 30.74 38.09 -36.77
N ASP A 195 31.61 37.55 -37.62
CA ASP A 195 32.83 36.81 -37.24
C ASP A 195 34.05 37.74 -37.19
N ASN A 196 35.07 37.36 -36.41
CA ASN A 196 36.52 37.62 -36.53
C ASN A 196 37.20 36.94 -35.30
N ASN A 197 38.27 36.14 -35.41
CA ASN A 197 39.69 36.46 -35.70
C ASN A 197 40.29 37.50 -34.71
N GLU A 198 41.53 37.44 -34.19
CA GLU A 198 42.69 36.51 -34.25
C GLU A 198 43.78 36.99 -33.22
N ASN A 199 44.89 36.33 -32.81
CA ASN A 199 45.42 34.94 -32.87
C ASN A 199 46.59 34.77 -31.84
N SER A 200 46.97 33.53 -31.46
CA SER A 200 48.23 33.13 -30.76
C SER A 200 48.48 33.69 -29.32
N SER A 201 49.44 33.26 -28.50
CA SER A 201 50.62 32.36 -28.65
C SER A 201 50.99 31.63 -27.31
N GLU A 202 51.98 30.73 -27.34
CA GLU A 202 52.39 29.81 -26.25
C GLU A 202 53.47 30.39 -25.28
N SER A 203 53.63 29.79 -24.09
CA SER A 203 54.90 29.16 -23.64
C SER A 203 54.89 28.70 -22.16
N ASP A 204 55.68 27.67 -21.84
CA ASP A 204 55.68 26.90 -20.60
C ASP A 204 56.53 27.47 -19.44
N LEU A 205 56.33 26.97 -18.22
CA LEU A 205 57.33 26.07 -17.59
C LEU A 205 56.75 25.23 -16.43
N ASP A 206 57.50 24.19 -16.03
CA ASP A 206 57.09 23.06 -15.17
C ASP A 206 57.81 23.03 -13.79
N SER A 207 57.29 22.25 -12.84
CA SER A 207 58.11 21.50 -11.86
C SER A 207 57.32 20.40 -11.13
N SER A 208 57.46 19.16 -11.61
CA SER A 208 56.92 17.93 -10.99
C SER A 208 57.87 17.28 -9.97
N ILE A 209 57.36 16.67 -8.88
CA ILE A 209 57.84 15.43 -8.20
C ILE A 209 56.62 14.85 -7.41
N ALA A 210 56.06 13.64 -7.55
CA ALA A 210 56.45 12.31 -8.05
C ALA A 210 56.97 11.31 -6.99
N ASN A 211 56.30 10.15 -6.86
CA ASN A 211 56.95 8.86 -6.64
C ASN A 211 56.03 7.65 -6.95
N LEU A 212 56.64 6.51 -7.32
CA LEU A 212 55.99 5.39 -8.02
C LEU A 212 56.74 4.07 -7.76
N SER A 213 56.02 2.94 -7.71
CA SER A 213 56.40 1.57 -8.18
C SER A 213 55.41 0.55 -7.61
N LEU A 214 54.87 -0.47 -8.31
CA LEU A 214 55.32 -1.39 -9.38
C LEU A 214 56.01 -2.66 -8.88
N ASN A 215 55.31 -3.80 -9.06
CA ASN A 215 55.74 -5.08 -9.65
C ASN A 215 54.82 -6.22 -9.14
N GLN A 216 54.73 -7.42 -9.72
CA GLN A 216 54.71 -7.97 -11.09
C GLN A 216 54.44 -9.50 -10.87
N SER A 217 54.26 -10.31 -11.91
CA SER A 217 53.71 -11.68 -11.83
C SER A 217 54.74 -12.82 -11.90
N CYS A 218 54.38 -14.00 -11.37
CA CYS A 218 55.00 -15.29 -11.70
C CYS A 218 54.01 -16.47 -11.50
N GLU A 219 54.29 -17.63 -12.11
CA GLU A 219 53.38 -18.80 -12.16
C GLU A 219 54.02 -20.13 -11.69
N SER A 220 53.14 -21.07 -11.31
CA SER A 220 53.24 -22.53 -11.50
C SER A 220 53.89 -23.47 -10.44
N ASN A 221 53.17 -24.59 -10.22
CA ASN A 221 53.59 -25.95 -9.81
C ASN A 221 54.24 -26.25 -8.43
N GLY A 222 53.66 -27.20 -7.67
CA GLY A 222 54.44 -28.05 -6.73
C GLY A 222 53.73 -28.69 -5.52
N LYS A 223 53.06 -29.85 -5.72
CA LYS A 223 52.57 -30.86 -4.74
C LYS A 223 53.12 -30.85 -3.27
N GLY A 224 52.26 -31.16 -2.28
CA GLY A 224 52.66 -32.00 -1.12
C GLY A 224 52.01 -31.77 0.26
N ASN A 225 51.22 -32.75 0.70
CA ASN A 225 50.89 -33.21 2.08
C ASN A 225 50.47 -32.24 3.21
N GLU A 226 49.22 -32.46 3.67
CA GLU A 226 48.78 -32.72 5.06
C GLU A 226 49.54 -32.14 6.28
N SER A 227 48.86 -31.27 7.03
CA SER A 227 48.72 -31.37 8.50
C SER A 227 47.52 -30.51 8.97
N ASP A 228 46.65 -31.05 9.83
CA ASP A 228 45.51 -30.30 10.37
C ASP A 228 45.93 -29.14 11.30
N HIS A 229 45.25 -28.00 11.17
CA HIS A 229 45.13 -27.03 12.26
C HIS A 229 43.82 -26.24 12.12
N ASP A 230 42.99 -26.28 13.16
CA ASP A 230 41.80 -25.42 13.27
C ASP A 230 42.20 -23.95 13.27
N MET A 231 41.58 -23.18 12.39
CA MET A 231 41.60 -21.72 12.38
C MET A 231 40.25 -21.24 11.85
N ASP A 232 39.53 -20.49 12.69
CA ASP A 232 38.24 -19.90 12.33
C ASP A 232 38.37 -19.07 11.06
N ARG A 233 37.78 -19.54 9.95
CA ARG A 233 37.58 -18.73 8.76
C ARG A 233 36.45 -17.73 9.01
N ALA A 234 36.80 -16.67 9.75
CA ALA A 234 36.05 -15.43 9.76
C ALA A 234 35.74 -15.04 8.30
N SER A 235 34.45 -15.07 7.94
CA SER A 235 34.02 -14.71 6.59
C SER A 235 34.52 -13.30 6.26
N PRO A 236 35.11 -13.08 5.06
CA PRO A 236 35.75 -11.82 4.74
C PRO A 236 34.76 -10.66 4.91
N VAL A 237 35.18 -9.64 5.66
CA VAL A 237 34.35 -8.45 5.93
C VAL A 237 33.97 -7.83 4.59
N ASN A 238 32.67 -7.72 4.34
CA ASN A 238 32.13 -7.15 3.11
C ASN A 238 32.53 -5.67 3.01
N ASN A 239 33.63 -5.37 2.31
CA ASN A 239 34.12 -4.00 2.24
C ASN A 239 33.18 -3.14 1.39
N ILE A 240 32.74 -2.00 1.94
CA ILE A 240 31.85 -1.06 1.25
C ILE A 240 32.69 -0.15 0.35
N SER A 241 32.73 -0.46 -0.94
CA SER A 241 33.19 0.46 -1.98
C SER A 241 31.99 1.14 -2.65
N LEU A 242 32.13 2.43 -2.97
CA LEU A 242 31.22 3.17 -3.85
C LEU A 242 31.87 3.37 -5.23
N ARG A 243 31.03 3.49 -6.27
CA ARG A 243 31.46 3.86 -7.62
C ARG A 243 31.80 5.36 -7.69
N SER A 244 32.50 5.79 -8.74
CA SER A 244 32.90 7.20 -8.92
C SER A 244 31.70 8.14 -8.87
N TYR A 245 30.63 7.86 -9.63
CA TYR A 245 29.39 8.66 -9.59
C TYR A 245 28.66 8.63 -8.24
N GLN A 246 28.90 7.61 -7.42
CA GLN A 246 28.31 7.50 -6.08
C GLN A 246 29.11 8.31 -5.06
N MET A 247 30.45 8.30 -5.15
CA MET A 247 31.33 9.14 -4.33
C MET A 247 31.12 10.63 -4.61
N GLU A 248 30.97 11.01 -5.89
CA GLU A 248 30.70 12.38 -6.35
C GLU A 248 29.51 13.01 -5.60
N VAL A 249 28.36 12.34 -5.57
CA VAL A 249 27.16 12.84 -4.90
C VAL A 249 27.18 12.66 -3.37
N ALA A 250 27.99 11.72 -2.85
CA ALA A 250 28.12 11.47 -1.41
C ALA A 250 29.02 12.49 -0.71
N LYS A 251 30.05 13.01 -1.39
CA LYS A 251 31.12 13.82 -0.82
C LYS A 251 30.64 14.95 0.13
N PRO A 252 29.62 15.78 -0.19
CA PRO A 252 29.17 16.82 0.74
C PRO A 252 28.53 16.27 2.03
N ALA A 253 27.90 15.09 1.99
CA ALA A 253 27.40 14.44 3.20
C ALA A 253 28.54 13.90 4.07
N LEU A 254 29.63 13.42 3.45
CA LEU A 254 30.85 12.99 4.17
C LEU A 254 31.60 14.16 4.83
N GLU A 255 31.33 15.38 4.38
CA GLU A 255 31.75 16.67 4.97
C GLU A 255 30.75 17.20 6.03
N GLY A 256 29.70 16.45 6.37
CA GLY A 256 28.70 16.82 7.38
C GLY A 256 27.59 17.78 6.91
N LYS A 257 27.49 18.07 5.61
CA LYS A 257 26.42 18.95 5.06
C LYS A 257 25.10 18.19 4.90
N ASN A 258 23.99 18.88 5.12
CA ASN A 258 22.66 18.37 4.77
C ASN A 258 22.50 18.37 3.25
N ILE A 259 22.11 17.28 2.61
CA ILE A 259 21.91 17.24 1.15
C ILE A 259 20.74 16.36 0.72
N ILE A 260 20.28 16.59 -0.51
CA ILE A 260 19.41 15.67 -1.25
C ILE A 260 20.26 14.98 -2.32
N ILE A 261 20.33 13.65 -2.31
CA ILE A 261 20.92 12.86 -3.39
C ILE A 261 19.80 12.42 -4.34
N CYS A 262 19.84 12.96 -5.56
CA CYS A 262 18.95 12.60 -6.67
C CYS A 262 19.72 11.71 -7.66
N LEU A 263 19.44 10.41 -7.63
CA LEU A 263 20.03 9.42 -8.54
C LEU A 263 18.93 8.51 -9.13
N PRO A 264 19.02 8.06 -10.39
CA PRO A 264 18.05 7.16 -11.02
C PRO A 264 17.73 5.89 -10.23
N THR A 265 16.66 5.18 -10.60
CA THR A 265 16.40 3.82 -10.09
C THR A 265 17.52 2.87 -10.56
N GLY A 266 17.84 1.84 -9.76
CA GLY A 266 18.96 0.92 -10.05
C GLY A 266 20.36 1.42 -9.65
N SER A 267 20.60 2.74 -9.66
CA SER A 267 21.89 3.40 -9.36
C SER A 267 22.56 3.11 -8.00
N GLY A 268 21.90 2.39 -7.09
CA GLY A 268 22.44 2.01 -5.78
C GLY A 268 22.28 3.04 -4.66
N LYS A 269 21.27 3.93 -4.70
CA LYS A 269 20.99 4.94 -3.65
C LYS A 269 21.18 4.45 -2.21
N THR A 270 20.61 3.29 -1.85
CA THR A 270 20.71 2.74 -0.50
C THR A 270 22.14 2.37 -0.11
N ARG A 271 22.98 1.90 -1.05
CA ARG A 271 24.41 1.62 -0.79
C ARG A 271 25.16 2.90 -0.41
N VAL A 272 24.87 4.01 -1.08
CA VAL A 272 25.43 5.33 -0.77
C VAL A 272 25.03 5.76 0.65
N ALA A 273 23.78 5.50 1.05
CA ALA A 273 23.28 5.78 2.38
C ALA A 273 23.95 4.93 3.48
N VAL A 274 24.20 3.64 3.24
CA VAL A 274 24.96 2.78 4.17
C VAL A 274 26.41 3.27 4.31
N TYR A 275 27.06 3.65 3.21
CA TYR A 275 28.42 4.19 3.25
C TYR A 275 28.47 5.49 4.07
N ILE A 276 27.60 6.46 3.79
CA ILE A 276 27.52 7.71 4.57
C ILE A 276 27.23 7.43 6.05
N ALA A 277 26.33 6.49 6.36
CA ALA A 277 26.06 6.08 7.74
C ALA A 277 27.30 5.50 8.45
N ARG A 278 28.11 4.68 7.76
CA ARG A 278 29.38 4.15 8.29
C ARG A 278 30.33 5.29 8.63
N GLU A 279 30.69 6.10 7.64
CA GLU A 279 31.67 7.17 7.79
C GLU A 279 31.26 8.21 8.84
N HIS A 280 29.95 8.47 8.98
CA HIS A 280 29.39 9.36 10.00
C HIS A 280 29.49 8.77 11.41
N LEU A 281 29.24 7.47 11.58
CA LEU A 281 29.41 6.80 12.87
C LEU A 281 30.89 6.68 13.25
N ASP A 282 31.76 6.33 12.29
CA ASP A 282 33.21 6.19 12.49
C ASP A 282 33.83 7.50 12.95
N LYS A 283 33.69 8.58 12.16
CA LYS A 283 34.25 9.90 12.49
C LYS A 283 33.75 10.45 13.82
N ARG A 284 32.53 10.10 14.24
CA ARG A 284 32.00 10.53 15.55
C ARG A 284 32.57 9.71 16.69
N ASN A 285 32.73 8.40 16.52
CA ASN A 285 33.38 7.53 17.51
C ASN A 285 34.86 7.92 17.69
N GLU A 286 35.59 8.20 16.60
CA GLU A 286 36.97 8.71 16.63
C GLU A 286 37.09 10.03 17.42
N LEU A 287 36.09 10.91 17.32
CA LEU A 287 36.01 12.17 18.06
C LEU A 287 35.41 12.01 19.48
N GLY A 288 35.09 10.80 19.94
CA GLY A 288 34.46 10.55 21.24
C GLY A 288 33.04 11.13 21.37
N LEU A 289 32.37 11.43 20.26
CA LEU A 289 31.06 12.08 20.22
C LEU A 289 29.92 11.04 20.13
N PRO A 290 28.78 11.24 20.82
CA PRO A 290 27.65 10.32 20.72
C PRO A 290 27.13 10.26 19.28
N ALA A 291 27.02 9.04 18.75
CA ALA A 291 26.67 8.77 17.37
C ALA A 291 25.43 7.85 17.31
N LYS A 292 24.47 8.22 16.47
CA LYS A 292 23.24 7.44 16.22
C LYS A 292 22.61 7.85 14.89
N VAL A 293 22.22 6.87 14.08
CA VAL A 293 21.60 7.03 12.76
C VAL A 293 20.18 6.51 12.79
N ILE A 294 19.25 7.23 12.18
CA ILE A 294 17.89 6.73 11.92
C ILE A 294 17.56 6.83 10.43
N VAL A 295 17.02 5.74 9.89
CA VAL A 295 16.65 5.59 8.48
C VAL A 295 15.13 5.52 8.37
N LEU A 296 14.54 6.56 7.80
CA LEU A 296 13.11 6.74 7.65
C LEU A 296 12.66 6.28 6.27
N VAL A 297 11.68 5.37 6.24
CA VAL A 297 11.04 4.88 5.02
C VAL A 297 9.53 5.10 5.07
N ASN A 298 8.88 5.06 3.90
CA ASN A 298 7.43 5.28 3.77
C ASN A 298 6.59 4.00 3.64
N LYS A 299 7.19 2.87 3.24
CA LYS A 299 6.54 1.56 3.10
C LYS A 299 7.12 0.52 4.07
N VAL A 300 6.26 -0.27 4.72
CA VAL A 300 6.68 -1.32 5.68
C VAL A 300 7.71 -2.32 5.10
N PRO A 301 7.57 -2.84 3.86
CA PRO A 301 8.56 -3.75 3.28
C PRO A 301 9.98 -3.18 3.18
N LEU A 302 10.15 -1.86 3.01
CA LEU A 302 11.48 -1.22 2.94
C LEU A 302 12.27 -1.39 4.24
N VAL A 303 11.59 -1.45 5.40
CA VAL A 303 12.24 -1.65 6.71
C VAL A 303 13.01 -2.97 6.75
N ASP A 304 12.39 -4.05 6.27
CA ASP A 304 13.01 -5.38 6.24
C ASP A 304 14.02 -5.51 5.08
N GLN A 305 13.72 -4.93 3.92
CA GLN A 305 14.57 -4.92 2.74
C GLN A 305 15.92 -4.22 3.01
N HIS A 306 15.88 -2.96 3.46
CA HIS A 306 17.08 -2.16 3.72
C HIS A 306 17.89 -2.74 4.87
N TYR A 307 17.23 -3.26 5.91
CA TYR A 307 17.92 -4.00 6.97
C TYR A 307 18.64 -5.23 6.41
N ARG A 308 17.92 -6.16 5.78
CA ARG A 308 18.46 -7.49 5.42
C ARG A 308 19.51 -7.45 4.30
N ARG A 309 19.41 -6.52 3.35
CA ARG A 309 20.28 -6.49 2.16
C ARG A 309 21.40 -5.45 2.19
N GLU A 310 21.22 -4.37 2.95
CA GLU A 310 22.11 -3.21 2.89
C GLU A 310 22.70 -2.92 4.27
N PHE A 311 21.94 -2.42 5.24
CA PHE A 311 22.54 -1.99 6.51
C PHE A 311 23.13 -3.16 7.34
N ASN A 312 22.43 -4.28 7.50
CA ASN A 312 22.92 -5.39 8.33
C ASN A 312 24.15 -6.12 7.71
N PRO A 313 24.20 -6.46 6.40
CA PRO A 313 25.37 -7.14 5.82
C PRO A 313 26.69 -6.35 5.82
N TYR A 314 26.64 -5.02 6.00
CA TYR A 314 27.81 -4.13 5.90
C TYR A 314 28.19 -3.43 7.21
N LEU A 315 27.30 -3.32 8.20
CA LEU A 315 27.56 -2.56 9.45
C LEU A 315 27.48 -3.39 10.75
N LYS A 316 26.87 -4.59 10.73
CA LYS A 316 26.54 -5.36 11.96
C LYS A 316 27.74 -5.73 12.83
N ASP A 317 28.92 -5.84 12.22
CA ASP A 317 30.15 -6.30 12.85
C ASP A 317 30.83 -5.18 13.66
N ARG A 318 30.32 -3.95 13.56
CA ARG A 318 30.84 -2.76 14.27
C ARG A 318 29.76 -1.96 15.01
N TYR A 319 28.47 -2.14 14.66
CA TYR A 319 27.35 -1.36 15.18
C TYR A 319 26.12 -2.22 15.49
N LYS A 320 25.35 -1.83 16.50
CA LYS A 320 24.05 -2.42 16.83
C LYS A 320 22.98 -1.85 15.90
N ILE A 321 22.37 -2.72 15.10
CA ILE A 321 21.39 -2.35 14.08
C ILE A 321 20.08 -3.05 14.40
N ASP A 322 18.99 -2.28 14.42
CA ASP A 322 17.66 -2.79 14.67
C ASP A 322 16.64 -2.16 13.72
N LYS A 323 15.47 -2.79 13.60
CA LYS A 323 14.42 -2.39 12.66
C LYS A 323 13.05 -2.45 13.33
N ILE A 324 12.23 -1.44 13.09
CA ILE A 324 10.90 -1.38 13.67
C ILE A 324 9.86 -0.91 12.65
N SER A 325 8.83 -1.72 12.48
CA SER A 325 7.62 -1.47 11.69
C SER A 325 6.38 -1.61 12.57
N GLY A 326 5.19 -1.28 12.06
CA GLY A 326 3.95 -1.27 12.85
C GLY A 326 3.68 -2.57 13.63
N GLU A 327 3.86 -3.73 12.99
CA GLU A 327 3.63 -5.05 13.61
C GLU A 327 4.56 -5.34 14.81
N SER A 328 5.79 -4.85 14.76
CA SER A 328 6.78 -4.93 15.85
C SER A 328 6.60 -3.83 16.91
N ALA A 329 6.12 -2.64 16.51
CA ALA A 329 5.92 -1.51 17.42
C ALA A 329 4.81 -1.74 18.45
N LEU A 330 3.86 -2.64 18.16
CA LEU A 330 2.85 -3.12 19.11
C LEU A 330 3.42 -3.95 20.27
N LYS A 331 4.69 -4.37 20.21
CA LYS A 331 5.31 -5.30 21.17
C LYS A 331 6.49 -4.72 21.96
N VAL A 332 7.03 -3.58 21.53
CA VAL A 332 8.24 -2.97 22.13
C VAL A 332 8.15 -1.44 22.05
N SER A 333 8.34 -0.76 23.18
CA SER A 333 8.43 0.71 23.21
C SER A 333 9.63 1.20 22.38
N PHE A 334 9.44 2.26 21.60
CA PHE A 334 10.46 2.80 20.70
C PHE A 334 11.65 3.44 21.45
N HIS A 335 11.42 4.01 22.64
CA HIS A 335 12.44 4.68 23.44
C HIS A 335 13.60 3.75 23.87
N PRO A 336 13.35 2.55 24.44
CA PRO A 336 14.37 1.52 24.62
C PRO A 336 15.12 1.11 23.35
N VAL A 337 14.43 0.98 22.21
CA VAL A 337 15.04 0.60 20.91
C VAL A 337 16.01 1.69 20.43
N VAL A 338 15.66 2.97 20.59
CA VAL A 338 16.53 4.11 20.27
C VAL A 338 17.73 4.15 21.21
N LYS A 339 17.57 3.89 22.51
CA LYS A 339 18.68 3.85 23.48
C LYS A 339 19.66 2.71 23.18
N LYS A 340 19.18 1.49 22.89
CA LYS A 340 19.99 0.27 22.74
C LYS A 340 20.84 0.20 21.48
N ASN A 341 20.39 0.81 20.38
CA ASN A 341 20.93 0.60 19.04
C ASN A 341 21.56 1.85 18.43
N ASP A 342 22.56 1.66 17.57
CA ASP A 342 23.34 2.73 16.92
C ASP A 342 22.72 3.13 15.57
N VAL A 343 22.10 2.16 14.89
CA VAL A 343 21.35 2.36 13.64
C VAL A 343 19.94 1.80 13.80
N ILE A 344 18.92 2.64 13.57
CA ILE A 344 17.50 2.25 13.61
C ILE A 344 16.87 2.46 12.23
N ILE A 345 16.20 1.43 11.69
CA ILE A 345 15.44 1.53 10.42
C ILE A 345 13.95 1.44 10.72
N CYS A 346 13.16 2.45 10.35
CA CYS A 346 11.74 2.46 10.65
C CYS A 346 10.85 3.17 9.63
N THR A 347 9.56 2.81 9.64
CA THR A 347 8.53 3.62 8.98
C THR A 347 8.34 4.93 9.74
N ALA A 348 8.41 6.08 9.06
CA ALA A 348 8.45 7.40 9.70
C ALA A 348 7.31 7.71 10.69
N GLN A 349 6.13 7.08 10.54
CA GLN A 349 5.02 7.26 11.47
C GLN A 349 5.37 6.83 12.91
N ILE A 350 6.32 5.89 13.09
CA ILE A 350 6.77 5.45 14.43
C ILE A 350 7.55 6.57 15.13
N LEU A 351 8.46 7.23 14.41
CA LEU A 351 9.18 8.39 14.92
C LEU A 351 8.22 9.57 15.13
N GLU A 352 7.30 9.83 14.21
CA GLU A 352 6.29 10.89 14.35
C GLU A 352 5.42 10.68 15.60
N ASN A 353 4.91 9.46 15.85
CA ASN A 353 4.11 9.14 17.04
C ASN A 353 4.91 9.39 18.33
N SER A 354 6.16 8.91 18.39
CA SER A 354 7.02 9.11 19.56
C SER A 354 7.39 10.59 19.77
N LEU A 355 7.52 11.38 18.70
CA LEU A 355 7.71 12.83 18.72
C LEU A 355 6.42 13.64 18.98
N ILE A 356 5.27 12.99 19.10
CA ILE A 356 4.03 13.57 19.64
C ILE A 356 3.98 13.28 21.14
N GLN A 357 4.11 12.01 21.53
CA GLN A 357 4.15 11.58 22.94
C GLN A 357 5.22 12.33 23.74
N ALA A 358 6.43 12.50 23.18
CA ALA A 358 7.53 13.26 23.79
C ALA A 358 7.32 14.79 23.92
N ALA A 359 6.18 15.30 23.43
CA ALA A 359 5.77 16.70 23.59
C ALA A 359 4.54 16.85 24.51
N GLU A 360 3.98 15.73 24.96
CA GLU A 360 2.85 15.63 25.89
C GLU A 360 3.34 15.14 27.27
N ASP A 361 4.29 14.20 27.29
CA ASP A 361 4.98 13.67 28.48
C ASP A 361 6.49 13.97 28.44
N GLU A 362 7.03 14.70 29.42
CA GLU A 362 8.43 15.15 29.38
C GLU A 362 9.46 14.07 29.75
N GLN A 363 9.06 13.02 30.50
CA GLN A 363 9.99 12.15 31.24
C GLN A 363 10.59 10.99 30.40
N GLU A 364 9.86 10.37 29.47
CA GLU A 364 10.29 9.17 28.73
C GLU A 364 10.27 9.30 27.18
N GLY A 365 10.13 10.52 26.66
CA GLY A 365 9.98 10.78 25.23
C GLY A 365 11.27 10.83 24.39
N VAL A 366 11.27 10.17 23.21
CA VAL A 366 12.33 10.27 22.18
C VAL A 366 12.35 11.66 21.55
N LYS A 367 13.54 12.25 21.38
CA LYS A 367 13.75 13.62 20.89
C LYS A 367 14.65 13.62 19.64
N LEU A 368 14.50 14.63 18.77
CA LEU A 368 15.32 14.76 17.55
C LEU A 368 16.82 14.96 17.84
N SER A 369 17.17 15.40 19.04
CA SER A 369 18.53 15.54 19.56
C SER A 369 19.25 14.20 19.81
N ASP A 370 18.49 13.11 19.89
CA ASP A 370 19.01 11.78 20.26
C ASP A 370 19.67 11.08 19.05
N PHE A 371 19.45 11.65 17.86
CA PHE A 371 20.02 11.24 16.59
C PHE A 371 21.09 12.24 16.14
N SER A 372 22.11 11.73 15.46
CA SER A 372 23.17 12.54 14.85
C SER A 372 23.08 12.60 13.32
N LEU A 373 22.36 11.67 12.70
CA LEU A 373 22.04 11.63 11.27
C LEU A 373 20.63 11.05 11.07
N ILE A 374 19.81 11.74 10.27
CA ILE A 374 18.51 11.25 9.78
C ILE A 374 18.64 11.05 8.27
N ILE A 375 18.43 9.82 7.82
CA ILE A 375 18.35 9.44 6.42
C ILE A 375 16.88 9.30 6.05
N ILE A 376 16.42 9.93 4.97
CA ILE A 376 15.03 9.90 4.51
C ILE A 376 14.99 9.32 3.09
N ASP A 377 14.43 8.12 2.96
CA ASP A 377 14.27 7.43 1.68
C ASP A 377 13.00 7.89 0.94
N GLU A 378 13.08 7.99 -0.39
CA GLU A 378 12.09 8.66 -1.25
C GLU A 378 11.65 10.03 -0.69
N CYS A 379 12.64 10.88 -0.39
CA CYS A 379 12.48 12.15 0.30
C CYS A 379 11.62 13.20 -0.44
N HIS A 380 11.22 12.94 -1.68
CA HIS A 380 10.28 13.77 -2.44
C HIS A 380 8.87 13.81 -1.79
N HIS A 381 8.55 12.86 -0.90
CA HIS A 381 7.38 12.89 -0.01
C HIS A 381 7.46 13.94 1.11
N THR A 382 8.58 14.67 1.26
CA THR A 382 8.77 15.71 2.29
C THR A 382 8.09 17.03 1.91
N GLN A 383 6.76 16.98 1.78
CA GLN A 383 5.91 18.10 1.35
C GLN A 383 4.53 18.07 2.01
N LYS A 384 3.82 19.20 1.99
CA LYS A 384 2.43 19.34 2.46
C LYS A 384 2.29 18.86 3.91
N ASP A 385 1.29 18.07 4.27
CA ASP A 385 1.08 17.55 5.63
C ASP A 385 1.62 16.11 5.83
N ALA A 386 2.44 15.62 4.91
CA ALA A 386 3.02 14.27 4.97
C ALA A 386 3.98 14.10 6.16
N VAL A 387 4.12 12.84 6.61
CA VAL A 387 4.84 12.46 7.84
C VAL A 387 6.27 13.00 7.87
N TYR A 388 7.04 12.83 6.79
CA TYR A 388 8.39 13.38 6.68
C TYR A 388 8.43 14.91 6.91
N ASN A 389 7.48 15.67 6.36
CA ASN A 389 7.45 17.12 6.55
C ASN A 389 7.05 17.50 7.98
N ASN A 390 6.22 16.72 8.68
CA ASN A 390 5.88 16.97 10.09
C ASN A 390 7.10 16.80 11.01
N ILE A 391 7.92 15.76 10.77
CA ILE A 391 9.22 15.54 11.42
C ILE A 391 10.16 16.71 11.10
N MET A 392 10.31 17.06 9.83
CA MET A 392 11.21 18.15 9.42
C MET A 392 10.78 19.54 9.90
N ILE A 393 9.47 19.81 10.03
CA ILE A 393 8.97 21.05 10.65
C ILE A 393 9.39 21.14 12.13
N ARG A 394 9.47 20.02 12.88
CA ARG A 394 10.05 20.03 14.24
C ARG A 394 11.55 20.32 14.20
N TYR A 395 12.29 19.70 13.29
CA TYR A 395 13.71 19.95 13.07
C TYR A 395 14.01 21.43 12.75
N VAL A 396 13.30 22.05 11.80
CA VAL A 396 13.51 23.46 11.42
C VAL A 396 13.15 24.41 12.58
N LYS A 397 12.09 24.10 13.34
CA LYS A 397 11.78 24.82 14.60
C LYS A 397 12.93 24.69 15.61
N MET A 398 13.56 23.53 15.75
CA MET A 398 14.71 23.31 16.63
C MET A 398 15.94 24.13 16.17
N LYS A 399 16.26 24.13 14.88
CA LYS A 399 17.32 24.97 14.29
C LYS A 399 17.07 26.46 14.54
N LYS A 400 15.84 26.95 14.35
CA LYS A 400 15.46 28.34 14.65
C LYS A 400 15.46 28.65 16.17
N LYS A 401 15.15 27.68 17.04
CA LYS A 401 15.29 27.80 18.52
C LYS A 401 16.76 27.90 18.94
N ASN A 402 17.69 27.26 18.23
CA ASN A 402 19.13 27.41 18.48
C ASN A 402 19.65 28.82 18.14
N LEU A 403 19.14 29.47 17.09
CA LEU A 403 19.47 30.88 16.81
C LEU A 403 19.04 31.81 17.96
N GLN A 404 17.87 31.55 18.57
CA GLN A 404 17.42 32.27 19.76
C GLN A 404 18.30 31.96 20.97
N ARG A 405 18.59 30.68 21.25
CA ARG A 405 19.48 30.26 22.35
C ARG A 405 20.87 30.90 22.27
N LYS A 406 21.46 31.00 21.07
CA LYS A 406 22.75 31.68 20.83
C LYS A 406 22.71 33.17 21.21
N LYS A 407 21.60 33.87 20.98
CA LYS A 407 21.45 35.29 21.38
C LYS A 407 21.35 35.51 22.89
N ILE A 408 20.97 34.47 23.66
CA ILE A 408 20.82 34.51 25.12
C ILE A 408 21.84 33.61 25.85
N ASN A 409 22.95 33.28 25.19
CA ASN A 409 24.05 32.43 25.69
C ASN A 409 23.61 31.11 26.34
N LYS A 410 22.48 30.53 25.93
CA LYS A 410 22.03 29.21 26.41
C LYS A 410 22.65 28.08 25.56
N PRO A 411 23.01 26.93 26.16
CA PRO A 411 23.55 25.78 25.43
C PRO A 411 22.70 25.40 24.23
N LEU A 412 23.34 25.17 23.08
CA LEU A 412 22.65 24.79 21.86
C LEU A 412 22.13 23.35 21.96
N LEU A 413 20.97 23.08 21.38
CA LEU A 413 20.48 21.71 21.20
C LEU A 413 21.32 21.01 20.13
N ALA A 414 21.60 19.72 20.32
CA ALA A 414 22.12 18.89 19.24
C ALA A 414 21.12 18.87 18.07
N VAL A 415 21.64 18.92 16.84
CA VAL A 415 20.88 18.92 15.60
C VAL A 415 21.47 17.83 14.70
N PRO A 416 20.69 16.84 14.23
CA PRO A 416 21.19 15.80 13.34
C PRO A 416 21.53 16.37 11.96
N GLN A 417 22.47 15.74 11.27
CA GLN A 417 22.61 15.89 9.82
C GLN A 417 21.39 15.28 9.11
N ILE A 418 21.01 15.81 7.95
CA ILE A 418 19.88 15.33 7.13
C ILE A 418 20.38 14.85 5.76
N LEU A 419 20.03 13.62 5.39
CA LEU A 419 20.30 13.04 4.08
C LEU A 419 18.98 12.62 3.43
N GLY A 420 18.54 13.36 2.41
CA GLY A 420 17.41 12.97 1.56
C GLY A 420 17.88 12.11 0.38
N LEU A 421 17.16 11.03 0.07
CA LEU A 421 17.40 10.18 -1.11
C LEU A 421 16.15 10.19 -2.00
N THR A 422 16.28 10.36 -3.32
CA THR A 422 15.13 10.21 -4.24
C THR A 422 15.57 9.77 -5.64
N ALA A 423 14.65 9.10 -6.37
CA ALA A 423 14.79 8.96 -7.83
C ALA A 423 14.51 10.26 -8.59
N SER A 424 13.56 11.06 -8.09
CA SER A 424 13.09 12.30 -8.69
C SER A 424 12.42 13.19 -7.62
N PRO A 425 12.74 14.49 -7.50
CA PRO A 425 11.97 15.42 -6.68
C PRO A 425 10.64 15.86 -7.33
N GLY A 426 10.45 15.61 -8.63
CA GLY A 426 9.33 16.09 -9.43
C GLY A 426 9.27 17.62 -9.57
N VAL A 427 8.12 18.12 -10.04
CA VAL A 427 7.81 19.55 -10.18
C VAL A 427 6.51 19.96 -9.48
N GLY A 428 5.91 19.07 -8.68
CA GLY A 428 4.72 19.37 -7.88
C GLY A 428 3.47 19.66 -8.72
N GLY A 429 3.43 19.15 -9.96
CA GLY A 429 2.36 19.45 -10.93
C GLY A 429 2.47 20.80 -11.63
N ALA A 430 3.60 21.51 -11.51
CA ALA A 430 3.85 22.79 -12.19
C ALA A 430 3.54 22.75 -13.70
N LYS A 431 3.11 23.89 -14.22
CA LYS A 431 2.88 24.15 -15.66
C LYS A 431 3.97 25.04 -16.30
N ASN A 432 4.92 25.56 -15.52
CA ASN A 432 5.99 26.43 -16.01
C ASN A 432 7.25 26.36 -15.13
N SER A 433 8.40 26.73 -15.71
CA SER A 433 9.73 26.56 -15.09
C SER A 433 9.90 27.31 -13.77
N LYS A 434 9.25 28.46 -13.58
CA LYS A 434 9.31 29.23 -12.31
C LYS A 434 8.63 28.46 -11.17
N LYS A 435 7.49 27.83 -11.42
CA LYS A 435 6.82 26.97 -10.43
C LYS A 435 7.55 25.65 -10.17
N ALA A 436 8.30 25.14 -11.16
CA ALA A 436 9.20 23.99 -10.95
C ALA A 436 10.42 24.37 -10.07
N GLU A 437 11.08 25.50 -10.33
CA GLU A 437 12.13 26.08 -9.48
C GLU A 437 11.65 26.25 -8.04
N GLU A 438 10.48 26.88 -7.86
CA GLU A 438 9.80 27.04 -6.56
C GLU A 438 9.55 25.69 -5.85
N HIS A 439 9.14 24.66 -6.57
CA HIS A 439 8.91 23.32 -6.00
C HIS A 439 10.20 22.64 -5.55
N ILE A 440 11.26 22.68 -6.37
CA ILE A 440 12.60 22.17 -5.98
C ILE A 440 13.11 22.89 -4.73
N LEU A 441 13.04 24.23 -4.71
CA LEU A 441 13.45 25.03 -3.56
C LEU A 441 12.63 24.73 -2.30
N LYS A 442 11.32 24.45 -2.43
CA LYS A 442 10.48 24.05 -1.29
C LYS A 442 10.88 22.68 -0.75
N ILE A 443 11.21 21.69 -1.58
CA ILE A 443 11.73 20.40 -1.11
C ILE A 443 13.08 20.60 -0.40
N CYS A 444 14.00 21.39 -0.97
CA CYS A 444 15.26 21.74 -0.31
C CYS A 444 15.05 22.45 1.03
N ALA A 445 14.11 23.39 1.10
CA ALA A 445 13.78 24.14 2.31
C ALA A 445 13.21 23.24 3.41
N ASN A 446 12.31 22.32 3.04
CA ASN A 446 11.70 21.36 3.96
C ASN A 446 12.75 20.37 4.51
N LEU A 447 13.68 19.90 3.67
CA LEU A 447 14.77 19.01 4.09
C LEU A 447 15.97 19.75 4.72
N ASP A 448 15.92 21.08 4.81
CA ASP A 448 17.02 21.93 5.29
C ASP A 448 18.35 21.65 4.55
N ALA A 449 18.23 21.35 3.25
CA ALA A 449 19.32 20.93 2.39
C ALA A 449 20.24 22.11 2.03
N ASP A 450 21.54 21.90 2.21
CA ASP A 450 22.59 22.81 1.80
C ASP A 450 22.68 22.91 0.27
N ASN A 451 22.50 21.76 -0.40
CA ASN A 451 22.60 21.57 -1.84
C ASN A 451 21.76 20.35 -2.29
N ILE A 452 21.37 20.33 -3.58
CA ILE A 452 20.84 19.15 -4.26
C ILE A 452 21.91 18.55 -5.17
N MET A 453 22.19 17.26 -4.98
CA MET A 453 23.24 16.51 -5.67
C MET A 453 22.64 15.64 -6.77
N ILE A 454 23.26 15.75 -7.94
CA ILE A 454 23.07 14.98 -9.16
C ILE A 454 24.47 14.70 -9.73
N VAL A 455 24.61 13.62 -10.49
CA VAL A 455 25.86 13.31 -11.20
C VAL A 455 26.06 14.29 -12.35
N GLN A 456 27.28 14.79 -12.48
CA GLN A 456 27.74 15.71 -13.52
C GLN A 456 29.09 15.26 -14.08
N GLU A 457 30.06 14.92 -13.23
CA GLU A 457 31.41 14.53 -13.64
C GLU A 457 31.42 13.11 -14.19
N ASN A 458 30.86 12.15 -13.44
CA ASN A 458 30.91 10.72 -13.77
C ASN A 458 29.65 10.25 -14.51
N ILE A 459 29.08 11.12 -15.36
CA ILE A 459 27.77 10.88 -16.00
C ILE A 459 27.76 9.67 -16.95
N ASP A 460 28.88 9.40 -17.62
CA ASP A 460 28.95 8.28 -18.56
C ASP A 460 29.11 6.93 -17.86
N GLN A 461 29.78 6.88 -16.70
CA GLN A 461 29.76 5.70 -15.82
C GLN A 461 28.33 5.40 -15.30
N LEU A 462 27.52 6.44 -15.05
CA LEU A 462 26.11 6.27 -14.68
C LEU A 462 25.27 5.75 -15.87
N ARG A 463 25.46 6.28 -17.08
CA ARG A 463 24.79 5.82 -18.33
C ARG A 463 25.23 4.41 -18.74
N GLU A 464 26.47 4.02 -18.44
CA GLU A 464 26.94 2.67 -18.65
C GLU A 464 26.21 1.70 -17.71
N HIS A 465 26.15 2.03 -16.41
CA HIS A 465 25.57 1.17 -15.37
C HIS A 465 24.04 1.15 -15.34
N VAL A 466 23.36 2.24 -15.72
CA VAL A 466 21.90 2.36 -15.74
C VAL A 466 21.45 2.65 -17.17
N LYS A 467 21.06 1.59 -17.88
CA LYS A 467 20.43 1.70 -19.21
C LYS A 467 19.00 2.23 -19.06
N GLU A 468 18.61 3.16 -19.92
CA GLU A 468 17.21 3.58 -20.04
C GLU A 468 16.49 2.69 -21.08
N PRO A 469 15.22 2.32 -20.84
CA PRO A 469 14.45 1.50 -21.76
C PRO A 469 13.96 2.29 -22.97
N CYS A 470 13.81 1.61 -24.11
CA CYS A 470 13.19 2.15 -25.31
C CYS A 470 11.71 2.46 -25.05
N LYS A 471 11.32 3.74 -25.13
CA LYS A 471 9.92 4.15 -24.97
C LYS A 471 9.12 3.94 -26.25
N ARG A 472 7.91 3.38 -26.13
CA ARG A 472 6.89 3.30 -27.18
C ARG A 472 5.54 3.79 -26.67
N VAL A 473 4.67 4.23 -27.58
CA VAL A 473 3.27 4.57 -27.30
C VAL A 473 2.42 3.88 -28.35
N GLU A 474 1.58 2.95 -27.91
CA GLU A 474 0.65 2.21 -28.77
C GLU A 474 -0.76 2.76 -28.53
N ILE A 475 -1.44 3.20 -29.59
CA ILE A 475 -2.76 3.83 -29.52
C ILE A 475 -3.79 2.90 -30.15
N ALA A 476 -4.78 2.48 -29.36
CA ALA A 476 -5.96 1.82 -29.86
C ALA A 476 -6.94 2.84 -30.49
N GLU A 477 -7.53 2.48 -31.61
CA GLU A 477 -8.78 3.08 -32.06
C GLU A 477 -9.90 2.79 -31.05
N ASP A 478 -10.94 3.63 -31.04
CA ASP A 478 -12.11 3.42 -30.19
C ASP A 478 -13.13 2.50 -30.91
N LYS A 479 -13.83 1.67 -30.13
CA LYS A 479 -14.67 0.57 -30.64
C LYS A 479 -15.70 1.05 -31.68
N LYS A 480 -15.54 0.65 -32.95
CA LYS A 480 -16.46 0.98 -34.06
C LYS A 480 -17.92 0.52 -33.85
N ARG A 481 -18.15 -0.43 -32.94
CA ARG A 481 -19.46 -0.81 -32.37
C ARG A 481 -19.25 -1.30 -30.92
N ASN A 482 -20.12 -0.93 -29.99
CA ASN A 482 -20.02 -1.32 -28.57
C ASN A 482 -21.37 -1.84 -28.02
N PRO A 483 -22.01 -2.87 -28.63
CA PRO A 483 -23.38 -3.27 -28.32
C PRO A 483 -23.61 -3.70 -26.86
N PHE A 484 -22.54 -4.03 -26.13
CA PHE A 484 -22.60 -4.20 -24.69
C PHE A 484 -22.73 -2.86 -23.94
N GLY A 485 -21.92 -1.87 -24.29
CA GLY A 485 -22.04 -0.51 -23.74
C GLY A 485 -23.37 0.14 -24.10
N ASP A 486 -23.77 0.03 -25.37
CA ASP A 486 -25.06 0.55 -25.88
C ASP A 486 -26.24 0.01 -25.07
N LYS A 487 -26.24 -1.30 -24.77
CA LYS A 487 -27.29 -1.95 -23.96
C LYS A 487 -27.23 -1.59 -22.47
N ILE A 488 -26.05 -1.31 -21.95
CA ILE A 488 -25.90 -0.81 -20.57
C ILE A 488 -26.42 0.64 -20.46
N ASN A 489 -26.18 1.48 -21.47
CA ASN A 489 -26.74 2.84 -21.53
C ASN A 489 -28.28 2.82 -21.56
N GLU A 490 -28.90 2.00 -22.41
CA GLU A 490 -30.36 1.77 -22.43
C GLU A 490 -30.90 1.42 -21.02
N MET A 491 -30.21 0.52 -20.31
CA MET A 491 -30.59 0.13 -18.95
C MET A 491 -30.36 1.24 -17.92
N MET A 492 -29.34 2.08 -18.09
CA MET A 492 -29.14 3.25 -17.23
C MET A 492 -30.22 4.31 -17.48
N GLU A 493 -30.66 4.50 -18.72
CA GLU A 493 -31.79 5.36 -19.07
C GLU A 493 -33.12 4.85 -18.50
N GLU A 494 -33.40 3.53 -18.55
CA GLU A 494 -34.57 2.93 -17.85
C GLU A 494 -34.55 3.29 -16.34
N ILE A 495 -33.38 3.32 -15.69
CA ILE A 495 -33.22 3.65 -14.26
C ILE A 495 -33.31 5.15 -14.00
N GLN A 496 -32.70 5.99 -14.83
CA GLN A 496 -32.78 7.45 -14.72
C GLN A 496 -34.22 7.94 -14.82
N ASN A 497 -34.98 7.42 -15.79
CA ASN A 497 -36.39 7.74 -15.96
C ASN A 497 -37.23 7.27 -14.77
N TYR A 498 -37.00 6.05 -14.26
CA TYR A 498 -37.70 5.57 -13.06
C TYR A 498 -37.40 6.41 -11.82
N GLY A 499 -36.14 6.80 -11.62
CA GLY A 499 -35.66 7.55 -10.45
C GLY A 499 -35.75 9.08 -10.56
N ALA A 500 -36.15 9.64 -11.71
CA ALA A 500 -36.05 11.07 -12.05
C ALA A 500 -34.62 11.67 -11.90
N LEU A 501 -33.59 10.89 -12.24
CA LEU A 501 -32.18 11.20 -12.01
C LEU A 501 -31.45 11.63 -13.30
N PHE A 502 -31.48 12.92 -13.63
CA PHE A 502 -30.94 13.46 -14.89
C PHE A 502 -29.62 14.25 -14.73
N PRO A 503 -28.44 13.69 -15.10
CA PRO A 503 -27.16 14.37 -15.07
C PRO A 503 -26.90 15.21 -16.34
N LYS A 504 -25.86 16.05 -16.29
CA LYS A 504 -25.25 16.74 -17.45
C LYS A 504 -23.91 16.10 -17.87
N SER A 505 -23.74 14.79 -17.65
CA SER A 505 -22.48 14.09 -17.88
C SER A 505 -22.74 12.70 -18.42
N ASP A 506 -21.90 12.28 -19.37
CA ASP A 506 -22.09 11.05 -20.14
C ASP A 506 -21.81 9.80 -19.30
N PHE A 507 -22.48 8.70 -19.65
CA PHE A 507 -22.27 7.40 -19.00
C PHE A 507 -20.83 6.87 -19.20
N GLY A 508 -20.34 6.09 -18.24
CA GLY A 508 -18.99 5.52 -18.26
C GLY A 508 -17.87 6.51 -17.87
N THR A 509 -18.21 7.74 -17.50
CA THR A 509 -17.25 8.79 -17.17
C THR A 509 -16.96 8.89 -15.67
N GLN A 510 -15.82 9.50 -15.32
CA GLN A 510 -15.49 9.85 -13.94
C GLN A 510 -16.29 11.07 -13.43
N SER A 511 -16.79 11.94 -14.32
CA SER A 511 -17.73 13.01 -13.98
C SER A 511 -19.09 12.45 -13.56
N PHE A 512 -19.61 11.45 -14.29
CA PHE A 512 -20.81 10.71 -13.88
C PHE A 512 -20.59 10.00 -12.53
N GLU A 513 -19.45 9.33 -12.33
CA GLU A 513 -19.12 8.67 -11.05
C GLU A 513 -19.18 9.65 -9.86
N GLN A 514 -18.62 10.85 -10.03
CA GLN A 514 -18.64 11.90 -9.00
C GLN A 514 -20.06 12.42 -8.75
N TRP A 515 -20.84 12.68 -9.80
CA TRP A 515 -22.22 13.15 -9.68
C TRP A 515 -23.13 12.11 -9.00
N VAL A 516 -23.06 10.84 -9.41
CA VAL A 516 -23.96 9.81 -8.87
C VAL A 516 -23.66 9.52 -7.40
N VAL A 517 -22.39 9.55 -6.97
CA VAL A 517 -22.00 9.43 -5.56
C VAL A 517 -22.42 10.66 -4.73
N GLN A 518 -22.40 11.86 -5.32
CA GLN A 518 -22.95 13.05 -4.66
C GLN A 518 -24.47 12.95 -4.51
N LYS A 519 -25.19 12.47 -5.54
CA LYS A 519 -26.64 12.31 -5.51
C LYS A 519 -27.09 11.19 -4.56
N GLU A 520 -26.37 10.06 -4.50
CA GLU A 520 -26.54 9.00 -3.49
C GLU A 520 -26.48 9.58 -2.06
N LYS A 521 -25.47 10.41 -1.78
CA LYS A 521 -25.26 11.06 -0.48
C LYS A 521 -26.32 12.13 -0.17
N SER A 522 -26.82 12.86 -1.18
CA SER A 522 -27.88 13.86 -0.99
C SER A 522 -29.22 13.20 -0.68
N ALA A 523 -29.64 12.25 -1.52
CA ALA A 523 -30.88 11.50 -1.34
C ALA A 523 -30.94 10.78 0.02
N ALA A 524 -29.81 10.25 0.50
CA ALA A 524 -29.71 9.69 1.85
C ALA A 524 -29.96 10.72 2.98
N LYS A 525 -29.42 11.95 2.86
CA LYS A 525 -29.63 13.04 3.82
C LYS A 525 -31.09 13.50 3.84
N GLU A 526 -31.69 13.59 2.65
CA GLU A 526 -33.10 13.94 2.42
C GLU A 526 -34.07 12.83 2.88
N GLY A 527 -33.59 11.59 3.00
CA GLY A 527 -34.40 10.40 3.29
C GLY A 527 -35.09 9.79 2.07
N ASN A 528 -34.79 10.27 0.87
CA ASN A 528 -35.35 9.81 -0.40
C ASN A 528 -34.75 8.45 -0.80
N ARG A 529 -35.35 7.37 -0.30
CA ARG A 529 -34.95 5.98 -0.56
C ARG A 529 -34.85 5.67 -2.05
N LYS A 530 -35.85 6.09 -2.84
CA LYS A 530 -35.96 5.75 -4.26
C LYS A 530 -34.78 6.31 -5.06
N GLU A 531 -34.49 7.60 -4.90
CA GLU A 531 -33.33 8.22 -5.55
C GLU A 531 -32.00 7.66 -5.04
N HIS A 532 -31.90 7.38 -3.73
CA HIS A 532 -30.69 6.80 -3.14
C HIS A 532 -30.34 5.43 -3.73
N VAL A 533 -31.32 4.51 -3.82
CA VAL A 533 -31.10 3.16 -4.38
C VAL A 533 -30.91 3.20 -5.89
N CYS A 534 -31.63 4.05 -6.62
CA CYS A 534 -31.37 4.27 -8.05
C CYS A 534 -29.95 4.80 -8.30
N ALA A 535 -29.43 5.70 -7.47
CA ALA A 535 -28.05 6.17 -7.56
C ALA A 535 -27.01 5.07 -7.22
N GLU A 536 -27.24 4.28 -6.17
CA GLU A 536 -26.41 3.11 -5.83
C GLU A 536 -26.29 2.14 -7.03
N HIS A 537 -27.40 1.85 -7.70
CA HIS A 537 -27.42 0.97 -8.88
C HIS A 537 -26.80 1.62 -10.12
N LEU A 538 -27.12 2.89 -10.44
CA LEU A 538 -26.51 3.63 -11.54
C LEU A 538 -24.99 3.68 -11.43
N LYS A 539 -24.44 3.82 -10.21
CA LYS A 539 -23.00 3.71 -9.99
C LYS A 539 -22.44 2.36 -10.47
N LYS A 540 -23.11 1.24 -10.18
CA LYS A 540 -22.64 -0.10 -10.59
C LYS A 540 -22.71 -0.33 -12.10
N TYR A 541 -23.65 0.30 -12.81
CA TYR A 541 -23.64 0.32 -14.27
C TYR A 541 -22.54 1.22 -14.85
N ASN A 542 -22.26 2.37 -14.22
CA ASN A 542 -21.13 3.23 -14.60
C ASN A 542 -19.77 2.54 -14.36
N ASP A 543 -19.61 1.85 -13.22
CA ASP A 543 -18.47 0.98 -12.92
C ASP A 543 -18.31 -0.06 -14.06
N ALA A 544 -19.40 -0.70 -14.50
CA ALA A 544 -19.40 -1.71 -15.57
C ALA A 544 -19.00 -1.16 -16.95
N LEU A 545 -19.35 0.09 -17.28
CA LEU A 545 -18.88 0.75 -18.52
C LEU A 545 -17.36 1.02 -18.47
N ILE A 546 -16.87 1.61 -17.37
CA ILE A 546 -15.43 1.82 -17.14
C ILE A 546 -14.65 0.50 -17.24
N ILE A 547 -15.25 -0.60 -16.75
CA ILE A 547 -14.70 -1.96 -16.88
C ILE A 547 -14.71 -2.43 -18.35
N ASN A 548 -15.82 -2.29 -19.08
CA ASN A 548 -15.92 -2.66 -20.51
C ASN A 548 -14.88 -1.93 -21.38
N ASP A 549 -14.58 -0.67 -21.06
CA ASP A 549 -13.67 0.15 -21.86
C ASP A 549 -12.21 0.02 -21.41
N THR A 550 -11.94 -0.66 -20.29
CA THR A 550 -10.59 -1.02 -19.82
C THR A 550 -10.23 -2.48 -20.10
N ILE A 551 -11.16 -3.42 -19.95
CA ILE A 551 -10.93 -4.88 -20.04
C ILE A 551 -12.06 -5.56 -20.85
N ARG A 552 -12.53 -6.77 -20.48
CA ARG A 552 -13.52 -7.54 -21.25
C ARG A 552 -14.95 -7.17 -20.87
N MET A 553 -15.87 -7.22 -21.84
CA MET A 553 -17.32 -7.19 -21.59
C MET A 553 -17.76 -8.27 -20.57
N THR A 554 -17.12 -9.45 -20.58
CA THR A 554 -17.38 -10.52 -19.61
C THR A 554 -17.08 -10.07 -18.16
N ASP A 555 -16.07 -9.23 -17.94
CA ASP A 555 -15.71 -8.75 -16.59
C ASP A 555 -16.72 -7.71 -16.08
N ALA A 556 -17.22 -6.86 -16.98
CA ALA A 556 -18.30 -5.91 -16.71
C ALA A 556 -19.61 -6.64 -16.39
N PHE A 557 -19.96 -7.65 -17.19
CA PHE A 557 -21.10 -8.51 -16.95
C PHE A 557 -20.99 -9.27 -15.62
N ASN A 558 -19.81 -9.79 -15.28
CA ASN A 558 -19.57 -10.49 -14.02
C ASN A 558 -19.66 -9.54 -12.81
N HIS A 559 -19.22 -8.29 -12.92
CA HIS A 559 -19.38 -7.26 -11.87
C HIS A 559 -20.86 -7.04 -11.53
N LEU A 560 -21.69 -6.78 -12.53
CA LEU A 560 -23.14 -6.58 -12.35
C LEU A 560 -23.84 -7.87 -11.87
N THR A 561 -23.51 -9.02 -12.47
CA THR A 561 -24.07 -10.32 -12.07
C THR A 561 -23.77 -10.63 -10.61
N LYS A 562 -22.54 -10.33 -10.14
CA LYS A 562 -22.19 -10.47 -8.73
C LYS A 562 -23.07 -9.57 -7.86
N PHE A 563 -23.13 -8.27 -8.14
CA PHE A 563 -23.93 -7.31 -7.38
C PHE A 563 -25.42 -7.74 -7.26
N TYR A 564 -26.08 -8.04 -8.38
CA TYR A 564 -27.48 -8.48 -8.37
C TYR A 564 -27.70 -9.87 -7.77
N SER A 565 -26.70 -10.76 -7.77
CA SER A 565 -26.76 -12.01 -7.02
C SER A 565 -26.63 -11.78 -5.51
N GLU A 566 -25.85 -10.76 -5.09
CA GLU A 566 -25.68 -10.41 -3.68
C GLU A 566 -26.91 -9.68 -3.12
N GLU A 567 -27.58 -8.80 -3.88
CA GLU A 567 -28.89 -8.24 -3.49
C GLU A 567 -29.97 -9.32 -3.38
N LYS A 568 -30.08 -10.22 -4.37
CA LYS A 568 -31.05 -11.33 -4.32
C LYS A 568 -30.79 -12.28 -3.14
N ALA A 569 -29.52 -12.50 -2.78
CA ALA A 569 -29.13 -13.26 -1.60
C ALA A 569 -29.28 -12.49 -0.27
N LYS A 570 -29.55 -11.18 -0.27
CA LYS A 570 -30.05 -10.45 0.92
C LYS A 570 -31.55 -10.67 1.07
N GLN A 571 -32.32 -10.54 -0.01
CA GLN A 571 -33.79 -10.74 -0.03
C GLN A 571 -34.22 -12.10 0.54
N ALA A 572 -33.55 -13.19 0.14
CA ALA A 572 -33.88 -14.54 0.62
C ALA A 572 -33.75 -14.68 2.15
N ARG A 573 -32.70 -14.11 2.76
CA ARG A 573 -32.49 -14.19 4.22
C ARG A 573 -33.52 -13.37 5.01
N LEU A 574 -33.98 -12.24 4.45
CA LEU A 574 -35.06 -11.46 5.07
C LEU A 574 -36.41 -12.20 5.09
N SER A 575 -36.63 -13.17 4.21
CA SER A 575 -37.84 -14.00 4.21
C SER A 575 -37.74 -15.24 5.13
N GLU A 576 -36.52 -15.68 5.47
CA GLU A 576 -36.29 -16.82 6.36
C GLU A 576 -36.26 -16.42 7.85
N GLU A 577 -35.85 -15.19 8.20
CA GLU A 577 -35.75 -14.72 9.59
C GLU A 577 -37.08 -14.17 10.20
N ASN A 578 -38.20 -14.14 9.45
CA ASN A 578 -39.41 -13.36 9.83
C ASN A 578 -40.75 -14.15 9.75
N GLU A 579 -40.82 -15.38 10.25
CA GLU A 579 -42.09 -16.17 10.27
C GLU A 579 -43.17 -15.65 11.24
N GLY A 580 -42.97 -14.53 11.95
CA GLY A 580 -43.91 -14.03 12.97
C GLY A 580 -44.08 -12.51 13.08
N ALA A 581 -43.42 -11.69 12.24
CA ALA A 581 -43.51 -10.23 12.30
C ALA A 581 -43.75 -9.64 10.90
N SER A 582 -44.48 -8.52 10.83
CA SER A 582 -44.95 -7.88 9.58
C SER A 582 -43.88 -7.85 8.49
N ALA A 583 -44.11 -8.58 7.40
CA ALA A 583 -43.15 -8.82 6.34
C ALA A 583 -42.46 -7.52 5.88
N VAL A 584 -41.14 -7.47 6.02
CA VAL A 584 -40.32 -6.30 5.67
C VAL A 584 -40.52 -6.00 4.19
N HIS A 585 -41.20 -4.89 3.91
CA HIS A 585 -41.73 -4.62 2.57
C HIS A 585 -40.61 -4.54 1.54
N MET A 586 -40.66 -5.42 0.54
CA MET A 586 -39.92 -5.23 -0.71
C MET A 586 -40.44 -3.93 -1.34
N ASP A 587 -39.60 -2.91 -1.41
CA ASP A 587 -39.96 -1.65 -2.05
C ASP A 587 -40.00 -1.84 -3.58
N GLU A 588 -40.92 -1.13 -4.23
CA GLU A 588 -41.11 -1.16 -5.69
C GLU A 588 -39.79 -0.91 -6.43
N THR A 589 -38.96 -0.02 -5.86
CA THR A 589 -37.62 0.32 -6.36
C THR A 589 -36.70 -0.90 -6.52
N ASP A 590 -36.54 -1.74 -5.48
CA ASP A 590 -35.61 -2.88 -5.55
C ASP A 590 -36.14 -3.96 -6.51
N ASP A 591 -37.45 -4.20 -6.52
CA ASP A 591 -38.11 -5.14 -7.44
C ASP A 591 -37.97 -4.73 -8.91
N PHE A 592 -38.22 -3.46 -9.23
CA PHE A 592 -38.00 -2.89 -10.56
C PHE A 592 -36.54 -3.07 -11.01
N LEU A 593 -35.58 -2.66 -10.19
CA LEU A 593 -34.15 -2.70 -10.52
C LEU A 593 -33.64 -4.14 -10.74
N ILE A 594 -34.13 -5.10 -9.94
CA ILE A 594 -33.78 -6.52 -10.05
C ILE A 594 -34.44 -7.16 -11.27
N LYS A 595 -35.72 -6.89 -11.53
CA LYS A 595 -36.42 -7.36 -12.74
C LYS A 595 -35.76 -6.82 -14.02
N LEU A 596 -35.39 -5.54 -14.04
CA LEU A 596 -34.68 -4.89 -15.15
C LEU A 596 -33.35 -5.59 -15.47
N PHE A 597 -32.55 -5.93 -14.46
CA PHE A 597 -31.31 -6.67 -14.69
C PHE A 597 -31.57 -8.09 -15.24
N TYR A 598 -32.46 -8.86 -14.63
CA TYR A 598 -32.72 -10.24 -15.05
C TYR A 598 -33.46 -10.35 -16.41
N LYS A 599 -34.26 -9.34 -16.80
CA LYS A 599 -34.84 -9.13 -18.14
C LYS A 599 -33.76 -9.20 -19.23
N HIS A 600 -32.70 -8.40 -19.08
CA HIS A 600 -31.64 -8.26 -20.10
C HIS A 600 -30.41 -9.17 -19.88
N THR A 601 -30.30 -9.85 -18.73
CA THR A 601 -29.15 -10.72 -18.36
C THR A 601 -28.78 -11.75 -19.45
N LYS A 602 -29.77 -12.38 -20.10
CA LYS A 602 -29.50 -13.38 -21.16
C LYS A 602 -28.82 -12.76 -22.39
N GLU A 603 -29.21 -11.53 -22.75
CA GLU A 603 -28.67 -10.80 -23.88
C GLU A 603 -27.27 -10.26 -23.58
N LEU A 604 -27.07 -9.61 -22.44
CA LEU A 604 -25.75 -9.16 -21.98
C LEU A 604 -24.75 -10.33 -21.93
N LYS A 605 -25.17 -11.51 -21.46
CA LYS A 605 -24.34 -12.74 -21.43
C LYS A 605 -24.05 -13.34 -22.81
N ARG A 606 -24.88 -13.05 -23.83
CA ARG A 606 -24.63 -13.43 -25.23
C ARG A 606 -23.60 -12.48 -25.85
N ILE A 607 -23.85 -11.18 -25.76
CA ILE A 607 -22.99 -10.13 -26.36
C ILE A 607 -21.58 -10.16 -25.75
N SER A 608 -21.48 -10.27 -24.42
CA SER A 608 -20.20 -10.25 -23.68
C SER A 608 -19.23 -11.39 -23.99
N LYS A 609 -19.65 -12.38 -24.77
CA LYS A 609 -18.85 -13.52 -25.27
C LYS A 609 -18.45 -13.41 -26.74
N GLN A 610 -18.94 -12.43 -27.49
CA GLN A 610 -18.63 -12.29 -28.91
C GLN A 610 -17.24 -11.66 -29.08
N PRO A 611 -16.27 -12.34 -29.73
CA PRO A 611 -14.91 -11.84 -29.88
C PRO A 611 -14.82 -10.67 -30.87
N GLU A 612 -15.83 -10.50 -31.73
CA GLU A 612 -15.95 -9.39 -32.68
C GLU A 612 -16.08 -7.99 -32.02
N TYR A 613 -16.34 -7.94 -30.70
CA TYR A 613 -16.34 -6.73 -29.88
C TYR A 613 -15.29 -6.79 -28.74
N GLU A 614 -14.20 -7.56 -28.89
CA GLU A 614 -13.08 -7.50 -27.95
C GLU A 614 -12.48 -6.09 -27.90
N ASN A 615 -12.04 -5.66 -26.71
CA ASN A 615 -11.48 -4.33 -26.50
C ASN A 615 -10.11 -4.22 -27.21
N GLU A 616 -9.96 -3.25 -28.12
CA GLU A 616 -8.75 -3.12 -28.95
C GLU A 616 -7.47 -2.91 -28.13
N LYS A 617 -7.57 -2.28 -26.95
CA LYS A 617 -6.44 -2.19 -26.01
C LYS A 617 -5.96 -3.57 -25.53
N LEU A 618 -6.85 -4.56 -25.40
CA LEU A 618 -6.48 -5.95 -25.10
C LEU A 618 -5.81 -6.64 -26.30
N ILE A 619 -6.12 -6.25 -27.55
CA ILE A 619 -5.45 -6.77 -28.74
C ILE A 619 -4.01 -6.26 -28.78
N ILE A 620 -3.82 -4.94 -28.66
CA ILE A 620 -2.49 -4.30 -28.57
C ILE A 620 -1.68 -4.82 -27.36
N LEU A 621 -2.32 -5.04 -26.21
CA LEU A 621 -1.67 -5.64 -25.04
C LEU A 621 -1.26 -7.10 -25.30
N ARG A 622 -2.09 -7.89 -25.96
CA ARG A 622 -1.77 -9.28 -26.36
C ARG A 622 -0.55 -9.30 -27.28
N GLU A 623 -0.53 -8.45 -28.30
CA GLU A 623 0.59 -8.34 -29.25
C GLU A 623 1.87 -7.86 -28.56
N SER A 624 1.79 -6.86 -27.68
CA SER A 624 2.92 -6.36 -26.88
C SER A 624 3.52 -7.46 -25.98
N ILE A 625 2.67 -8.24 -25.30
CA ILE A 625 3.12 -9.37 -24.46
C ILE A 625 3.76 -10.46 -25.34
N MET A 626 3.12 -10.85 -26.45
CA MET A 626 3.65 -11.86 -27.37
C MET A 626 5.03 -11.47 -27.92
N MET A 627 5.18 -10.20 -28.31
CA MET A 627 6.43 -9.65 -28.84
C MET A 627 7.56 -9.74 -27.83
N GLU A 628 7.40 -9.20 -26.61
CA GLU A 628 8.51 -9.16 -25.64
C GLU A 628 8.83 -10.55 -25.05
N PHE A 629 7.85 -11.46 -24.91
CA PHE A 629 8.11 -12.84 -24.46
C PHE A 629 8.74 -13.72 -25.53
N THR A 630 8.45 -13.53 -26.82
CA THR A 630 9.15 -14.25 -27.90
C THR A 630 10.55 -13.68 -28.18
N ARG A 631 10.78 -12.39 -27.89
CA ARG A 631 12.07 -11.70 -28.06
C ARG A 631 13.15 -12.16 -27.07
N LYS A 632 12.81 -12.54 -25.83
CA LYS A 632 13.78 -12.98 -24.80
C LYS A 632 13.30 -14.21 -24.02
N TYR A 633 14.07 -15.30 -24.09
CA TYR A 633 13.79 -16.58 -23.40
C TYR A 633 13.51 -16.45 -21.88
N ASN A 634 14.21 -15.55 -21.20
CA ASN A 634 14.05 -15.28 -19.76
C ASN A 634 13.24 -14.00 -19.47
N ALA A 635 12.36 -13.58 -20.39
CA ALA A 635 11.59 -12.35 -20.27
C ALA A 635 10.83 -12.24 -18.94
N ARG A 636 10.89 -11.05 -18.34
CA ARG A 636 10.10 -10.63 -17.17
C ARG A 636 9.53 -9.24 -17.39
N GLY A 637 8.30 -8.99 -16.95
CA GLY A 637 7.68 -7.69 -17.12
C GLY A 637 6.66 -7.31 -16.06
N ILE A 638 6.25 -6.03 -16.10
CA ILE A 638 5.19 -5.47 -15.28
C ILE A 638 4.17 -4.80 -16.20
N ILE A 639 2.88 -5.07 -15.98
CA ILE A 639 1.77 -4.29 -16.56
C ILE A 639 1.14 -3.48 -15.42
N PHE A 640 1.25 -2.16 -15.49
CA PHE A 640 0.60 -1.23 -14.55
C PHE A 640 -0.83 -0.92 -15.00
N THR A 641 -1.79 -0.97 -14.09
CA THR A 641 -3.19 -0.63 -14.35
C THR A 641 -3.87 0.06 -13.16
N LYS A 642 -4.81 0.97 -13.47
CA LYS A 642 -5.43 1.92 -12.53
C LYS A 642 -6.13 1.28 -11.32
N THR A 643 -6.69 0.07 -11.45
CA THR A 643 -7.58 -0.51 -10.43
C THR A 643 -7.18 -1.93 -10.00
N ARG A 644 -7.63 -2.34 -8.80
CA ARG A 644 -7.46 -3.72 -8.32
C ARG A 644 -8.24 -4.73 -9.17
N GLN A 645 -9.44 -4.36 -9.61
CA GLN A 645 -10.29 -5.22 -10.42
C GLN A 645 -9.67 -5.47 -11.81
N SER A 646 -9.13 -4.43 -12.46
CA SER A 646 -8.43 -4.60 -13.74
C SER A 646 -7.15 -5.45 -13.60
N ALA A 647 -6.39 -5.31 -12.51
CA ALA A 647 -5.23 -6.16 -12.26
C ALA A 647 -5.58 -7.66 -12.12
N VAL A 648 -6.68 -8.00 -11.43
CA VAL A 648 -7.15 -9.39 -11.28
C VAL A 648 -7.80 -9.92 -12.57
N ALA A 649 -8.62 -9.14 -13.25
CA ALA A 649 -9.27 -9.59 -14.47
C ALA A 649 -8.32 -9.74 -15.66
N LEU A 650 -7.26 -8.90 -15.75
CA LEU A 650 -6.17 -9.13 -16.69
C LEU A 650 -5.40 -10.42 -16.36
N HIS A 651 -5.28 -10.81 -15.09
CA HIS A 651 -4.68 -12.10 -14.70
C HIS A 651 -5.54 -13.27 -15.21
N GLU A 652 -6.86 -13.20 -15.00
CA GLU A 652 -7.82 -14.19 -15.50
C GLU A 652 -7.92 -14.23 -17.05
N TRP A 653 -7.61 -13.14 -17.75
CA TRP A 653 -7.55 -13.11 -19.22
C TRP A 653 -6.24 -13.71 -19.77
N ILE A 654 -5.11 -13.53 -19.06
CA ILE A 654 -3.82 -14.10 -19.48
C ILE A 654 -3.75 -15.60 -19.12
N ASP A 655 -4.05 -16.01 -17.89
CA ASP A 655 -3.98 -17.43 -17.50
C ASP A 655 -5.10 -18.29 -18.14
N GLY A 656 -6.23 -17.67 -18.46
CA GLY A 656 -7.33 -18.31 -19.19
C GLY A 656 -7.11 -18.49 -20.71
N ASN A 657 -5.97 -18.06 -21.26
CA ASN A 657 -5.66 -18.14 -22.69
C ASN A 657 -4.33 -18.86 -22.93
N GLU A 658 -4.42 -20.08 -23.45
CA GLU A 658 -3.32 -21.03 -23.59
C GLU A 658 -2.12 -20.49 -24.38
N LYS A 659 -2.33 -19.59 -25.34
CA LYS A 659 -1.24 -18.97 -26.13
C LYS A 659 -0.22 -18.23 -25.27
N PHE A 660 -0.65 -17.59 -24.17
CA PHE A 660 0.28 -16.96 -23.24
C PHE A 660 1.13 -18.00 -22.51
N ARG A 661 0.55 -19.16 -22.17
CA ARG A 661 1.24 -20.27 -21.52
C ARG A 661 2.22 -20.99 -22.48
N GLU A 662 1.86 -21.11 -23.77
CA GLU A 662 2.73 -21.63 -24.84
C GLU A 662 4.03 -20.82 -24.97
N VAL A 663 3.95 -19.47 -24.96
CA VAL A 663 5.13 -18.58 -24.97
C VAL A 663 5.74 -18.37 -23.57
N GLY A 664 5.38 -19.20 -22.59
CA GLY A 664 6.01 -19.25 -21.27
C GLY A 664 5.59 -18.16 -20.28
N VAL A 665 4.51 -17.41 -20.52
CA VAL A 665 4.00 -16.40 -19.58
C VAL A 665 3.40 -17.09 -18.36
N ARG A 666 3.76 -16.60 -17.18
CA ARG A 666 3.28 -17.03 -15.86
C ARG A 666 2.87 -15.76 -15.10
N PRO A 667 1.61 -15.32 -15.24
CA PRO A 667 1.14 -14.06 -14.69
C PRO A 667 0.85 -14.18 -13.18
N HIS A 668 0.87 -13.05 -12.48
CA HIS A 668 0.21 -12.89 -11.18
C HIS A 668 -0.10 -11.41 -10.93
N TYR A 669 -1.21 -11.11 -10.27
CA TYR A 669 -1.52 -9.74 -9.86
C TYR A 669 -0.75 -9.32 -8.59
N LEU A 670 -0.50 -8.01 -8.44
CA LEU A 670 0.13 -7.42 -7.26
C LEU A 670 -0.59 -6.10 -6.90
N ILE A 671 -1.45 -6.15 -5.90
CA ILE A 671 -2.36 -5.05 -5.54
C ILE A 671 -2.12 -4.53 -4.11
N GLY A 672 -2.46 -3.26 -3.85
CA GLY A 672 -2.22 -2.60 -2.57
C GLY A 672 -3.00 -3.18 -1.37
N ALA A 673 -2.46 -2.96 -0.16
CA ALA A 673 -2.94 -3.61 1.08
C ALA A 673 -4.04 -2.86 1.86
N GLY A 674 -4.37 -1.61 1.48
CA GLY A 674 -5.34 -0.80 2.22
C GLY A 674 -6.79 -1.32 2.11
N SER A 675 -7.56 -1.22 3.19
CA SER A 675 -8.97 -1.65 3.28
C SER A 675 -9.98 -0.71 2.60
N ASN A 676 -9.56 0.46 2.14
CA ASN A 676 -10.45 1.56 1.69
C ASN A 676 -11.00 1.36 0.26
N SER A 677 -11.39 0.14 -0.10
CA SER A 677 -11.94 -0.22 -1.41
C SER A 677 -12.75 -1.51 -1.30
N ASP A 678 -13.92 -1.54 -1.95
CA ASP A 678 -14.82 -2.70 -2.08
C ASP A 678 -14.09 -3.96 -2.60
N PHE A 679 -12.95 -3.80 -3.27
CA PHE A 679 -12.18 -4.89 -3.85
C PHE A 679 -11.08 -5.41 -2.90
N LYS A 680 -11.10 -6.73 -2.64
CA LYS A 680 -10.18 -7.47 -1.74
C LYS A 680 -8.74 -6.99 -1.88
N ALA A 681 -8.14 -6.56 -0.77
CA ALA A 681 -6.73 -6.22 -0.67
C ALA A 681 -5.83 -7.47 -0.58
N MET A 682 -4.58 -7.39 -1.03
CA MET A 682 -3.54 -8.36 -0.66
C MET A 682 -2.87 -7.93 0.65
N THR A 683 -2.64 -8.87 1.56
CA THR A 683 -1.81 -8.65 2.75
C THR A 683 -0.34 -8.40 2.38
N PRO A 684 0.45 -7.75 3.26
CA PRO A 684 1.91 -7.62 3.07
C PRO A 684 2.65 -8.96 2.93
N ASN A 685 2.08 -10.05 3.45
CA ASN A 685 2.66 -11.39 3.32
C ASN A 685 2.41 -11.99 1.92
N GLU A 686 1.17 -11.91 1.40
CA GLU A 686 0.85 -12.30 0.01
C GLU A 686 1.67 -11.48 -1.00
N GLN A 687 1.84 -10.17 -0.77
CA GLN A 687 2.69 -9.32 -1.62
C GLN A 687 4.15 -9.79 -1.61
N ARG A 688 4.71 -10.11 -0.44
CA ARG A 688 6.09 -10.61 -0.32
C ARG A 688 6.28 -11.98 -0.98
N GLU A 689 5.28 -12.85 -0.90
CA GLU A 689 5.30 -14.15 -1.56
C GLU A 689 5.30 -14.02 -3.10
N VAL A 690 4.45 -13.15 -3.65
CA VAL A 690 4.41 -12.84 -5.09
C VAL A 690 5.74 -12.25 -5.56
N LEU A 691 6.34 -11.31 -4.81
CA LEU A 691 7.66 -10.75 -5.13
C LEU A 691 8.78 -11.81 -5.08
N ASN A 692 8.75 -12.73 -4.12
CA ASN A 692 9.71 -13.84 -4.04
C ASN A 692 9.54 -14.82 -5.22
N LYS A 693 8.30 -15.16 -5.58
CA LYS A 693 7.98 -15.97 -6.76
C LYS A 693 8.38 -15.27 -8.08
N PHE A 694 8.26 -13.95 -8.16
CA PHE A 694 8.75 -13.17 -9.30
C PHE A 694 10.28 -13.11 -9.37
N SER A 695 10.96 -12.93 -8.23
CA SER A 695 12.43 -12.91 -8.17
C SER A 695 13.03 -14.26 -8.55
N THR A 696 12.45 -15.37 -8.09
CA THR A 696 12.82 -16.73 -8.50
C THR A 696 12.45 -17.10 -9.95
N GLY A 697 11.64 -16.28 -10.64
CA GLY A 697 11.15 -16.57 -11.99
C GLY A 697 10.00 -17.59 -12.05
N SER A 698 9.47 -18.00 -10.90
CA SER A 698 8.24 -18.82 -10.82
C SER A 698 7.05 -18.08 -11.44
N ILE A 699 6.96 -16.77 -11.17
CA ILE A 699 6.14 -15.79 -11.88
C ILE A 699 7.09 -14.98 -12.77
N ASN A 700 6.66 -14.57 -13.97
CA ASN A 700 7.45 -13.68 -14.83
C ASN A 700 6.66 -12.48 -15.38
N LEU A 701 5.36 -12.37 -15.12
CA LEU A 701 4.57 -11.18 -15.46
C LEU A 701 3.76 -10.70 -14.23
N LEU A 702 4.05 -9.48 -13.76
CA LEU A 702 3.30 -8.84 -12.66
C LEU A 702 2.23 -7.91 -13.21
N LEU A 703 0.98 -8.08 -12.77
CA LEU A 703 -0.14 -7.19 -13.11
C LEU A 703 -0.43 -6.31 -11.89
N ALA A 704 0.10 -5.10 -11.89
CA ALA A 704 0.24 -4.28 -10.70
C ALA A 704 -0.60 -3.00 -10.75
N THR A 705 -0.98 -2.49 -9.58
CA THR A 705 -1.33 -1.07 -9.44
C THR A 705 -0.08 -0.27 -9.05
N THR A 706 -0.25 1.03 -8.76
CA THR A 706 0.76 1.94 -8.17
C THR A 706 1.58 1.40 -6.99
N VAL A 707 1.16 0.28 -6.37
CA VAL A 707 1.89 -0.39 -5.29
C VAL A 707 3.33 -0.75 -5.69
N ALA A 708 3.57 -1.10 -6.95
CA ALA A 708 4.85 -1.59 -7.49
C ALA A 708 5.74 -0.51 -8.14
N GLU A 709 5.25 0.72 -8.33
CA GLU A 709 6.04 1.82 -8.91
C GLU A 709 7.23 2.15 -8.02
N GLU A 710 6.95 2.51 -6.76
CA GLU A 710 7.93 2.96 -5.78
C GLU A 710 8.28 1.87 -4.73
N GLY A 711 9.47 1.92 -4.13
CA GLY A 711 9.68 1.44 -2.75
C GLY A 711 9.44 -0.05 -2.47
N LEU A 712 9.38 -0.89 -3.51
CA LEU A 712 9.50 -2.34 -3.42
C LEU A 712 10.72 -2.76 -4.24
N ASP A 713 11.55 -3.65 -3.71
CA ASP A 713 12.51 -4.37 -4.54
C ASP A 713 11.75 -5.30 -5.50
N ILE A 714 12.03 -5.11 -6.78
CA ILE A 714 11.52 -5.90 -7.89
C ILE A 714 12.72 -6.18 -8.78
N LYS A 715 12.91 -7.45 -9.16
CA LYS A 715 13.99 -7.90 -10.03
C LYS A 715 13.94 -7.15 -11.38
N GLU A 716 15.08 -6.99 -12.06
CA GLU A 716 15.15 -6.38 -13.39
C GLU A 716 14.05 -6.91 -14.32
N CYS A 717 13.35 -5.99 -14.98
CA CYS A 717 12.35 -6.32 -15.99
C CYS A 717 12.87 -5.97 -17.39
N ASN A 718 12.47 -6.79 -18.35
CA ASN A 718 12.66 -6.59 -19.79
C ASN A 718 11.70 -5.57 -20.37
N PHE A 719 10.50 -5.47 -19.81
CA PHE A 719 9.52 -4.51 -20.26
C PHE A 719 8.63 -4.03 -19.11
N VAL A 720 8.10 -2.83 -19.27
CA VAL A 720 7.05 -2.25 -18.44
C VAL A 720 5.98 -1.68 -19.37
N ILE A 721 4.73 -2.08 -19.16
CA ILE A 721 3.57 -1.60 -19.92
C ILE A 721 2.66 -0.80 -18.98
N ASN A 722 2.45 0.47 -19.26
CA ASN A 722 1.41 1.28 -18.63
C ASN A 722 0.10 1.08 -19.40
N TYR A 723 -0.82 0.30 -18.85
CA TYR A 723 -2.07 -0.06 -19.49
C TYR A 723 -3.22 0.86 -19.03
N GLY A 724 -3.48 1.90 -19.83
CA GLY A 724 -4.47 2.94 -19.54
C GLY A 724 -4.16 3.79 -18.29
N GLN A 725 -2.93 3.72 -17.77
CA GLN A 725 -2.54 4.39 -16.53
C GLN A 725 -1.43 5.41 -16.78
N VAL A 726 -1.76 6.70 -16.59
CA VAL A 726 -0.77 7.80 -16.56
C VAL A 726 -1.01 8.66 -15.33
N THR A 727 -0.06 8.62 -14.40
CA THR A 727 -0.11 9.33 -13.11
C THR A 727 0.70 10.63 -13.18
N ASN A 728 1.82 10.76 -12.46
CA ASN A 728 2.66 11.95 -12.45
C ASN A 728 4.09 11.67 -12.94
N GLU A 729 4.90 12.72 -13.08
CA GLU A 729 6.28 12.64 -13.57
C GLU A 729 7.20 11.77 -12.68
N ILE A 730 6.94 11.69 -11.37
CA ILE A 730 7.73 10.88 -10.43
C ILE A 730 7.39 9.40 -10.64
N SER A 731 6.10 9.04 -10.64
CA SER A 731 5.63 7.68 -10.96
C SER A 731 6.10 7.21 -12.33
N MET A 732 6.09 8.08 -13.35
CA MET A 732 6.58 7.76 -14.69
C MET A 732 8.07 7.37 -14.67
N VAL A 733 8.93 8.15 -14.02
CA VAL A 733 10.36 7.85 -13.88
C VAL A 733 10.61 6.59 -13.02
N GLN A 734 9.83 6.39 -11.95
CA GLN A 734 9.92 5.20 -11.11
C GLN A 734 9.51 3.92 -11.85
N ALA A 735 8.42 3.96 -12.63
CA ALA A 735 7.93 2.86 -13.45
C ALA A 735 8.90 2.56 -14.61
N ARG A 736 9.37 3.60 -15.32
CA ARG A 736 10.43 3.49 -16.35
C ARG A 736 11.66 2.78 -15.78
N GLY A 737 12.10 3.19 -14.59
CA GLY A 737 13.21 2.58 -13.85
C GLY A 737 13.02 1.14 -13.34
N ARG A 738 11.90 0.46 -13.67
CA ARG A 738 11.74 -1.00 -13.48
C ARG A 738 12.15 -1.79 -14.73
N ALA A 739 11.92 -1.24 -15.92
CA ALA A 739 12.52 -1.71 -17.16
C ALA A 739 13.98 -1.24 -17.20
N ARG A 740 14.89 -2.13 -16.80
CA ARG A 740 16.34 -1.82 -16.68
C ARG A 740 17.26 -3.00 -17.00
N ASP A 741 16.71 -4.09 -17.54
CA ASP A 741 17.53 -5.08 -18.26
C ASP A 741 18.06 -4.46 -19.57
N GLU A 742 19.07 -5.07 -20.18
CA GLU A 742 19.51 -4.67 -21.52
C GLU A 742 18.36 -4.78 -22.53
N ASP A 743 18.36 -3.95 -23.57
CA ASP A 743 17.35 -3.93 -24.63
C ASP A 743 15.88 -3.74 -24.16
N SER A 744 15.68 -3.26 -22.92
CA SER A 744 14.36 -3.20 -22.30
C SER A 744 13.44 -2.10 -22.87
N SER A 745 12.13 -2.26 -22.69
CA SER A 745 11.10 -1.35 -23.23
C SER A 745 10.16 -0.76 -22.18
N PHE A 746 9.64 0.43 -22.45
CA PHE A 746 8.63 1.13 -21.65
C PHE A 746 7.49 1.57 -22.55
N VAL A 747 6.34 0.91 -22.45
CA VAL A 747 5.24 1.03 -23.41
C VAL A 747 4.02 1.66 -22.74
N LEU A 748 3.49 2.75 -23.29
CA LEU A 748 2.15 3.24 -22.94
C LEU A 748 1.13 2.62 -23.90
N ILE A 749 0.08 1.98 -23.37
CA ILE A 749 -1.10 1.55 -24.14
C ILE A 749 -2.29 2.41 -23.72
N ALA A 750 -2.85 3.15 -24.67
CA ALA A 750 -4.00 4.04 -24.48
C ALA A 750 -5.03 3.86 -25.61
N SER A 751 -6.22 4.47 -25.51
CA SER A 751 -7.05 4.71 -26.70
C SER A 751 -7.16 6.21 -26.97
N ASN A 752 -7.44 6.57 -28.21
CA ASN A 752 -7.30 7.94 -28.71
C ASN A 752 -8.12 8.97 -27.90
N SER A 753 -9.36 8.64 -27.53
CA SER A 753 -10.23 9.51 -26.71
C SER A 753 -9.84 9.65 -25.23
N SER A 754 -8.85 8.90 -24.72
CA SER A 754 -8.61 8.78 -23.28
C SER A 754 -7.82 9.92 -22.62
N GLY A 755 -7.25 10.85 -23.39
CA GLY A 755 -6.42 11.96 -22.88
C GLY A 755 -5.08 11.54 -22.24
N ALA A 756 -4.73 10.24 -22.31
CA ALA A 756 -3.60 9.67 -21.62
C ALA A 756 -2.25 9.99 -22.30
N VAL A 757 -2.22 10.05 -23.64
CA VAL A 757 -1.01 10.32 -24.42
C VAL A 757 -0.54 11.77 -24.22
N GLU A 758 -1.49 12.69 -24.15
CA GLU A 758 -1.29 14.10 -23.83
C GLU A 758 -0.77 14.27 -22.41
N HIS A 759 -1.35 13.54 -21.44
CA HIS A 759 -0.90 13.61 -20.05
C HIS A 759 0.51 13.03 -19.85
N ASP A 760 0.86 11.98 -20.59
CA ASP A 760 2.19 11.38 -20.61
C ASP A 760 3.22 12.32 -21.25
N THR A 761 2.87 12.92 -22.40
CA THR A 761 3.65 14.00 -23.05
C THR A 761 3.87 15.20 -22.11
N VAL A 762 2.86 15.56 -21.31
CA VAL A 762 2.99 16.60 -20.26
C VAL A 762 3.94 16.16 -19.14
N ASN A 763 3.93 14.89 -18.74
CA ASN A 763 4.84 14.35 -17.73
C ASN A 763 6.30 14.28 -18.21
N GLU A 764 6.57 13.99 -19.49
CA GLU A 764 7.91 14.16 -20.09
C GLU A 764 8.38 15.62 -20.05
N ARG A 765 7.52 16.56 -20.45
CA ARG A 765 7.82 18.00 -20.39
C ARG A 765 8.09 18.45 -18.94
N ARG A 766 7.41 17.86 -17.95
CA ARG A 766 7.67 18.07 -16.51
C ARG A 766 9.01 17.49 -16.08
N GLU A 767 9.40 16.30 -16.54
CA GLU A 767 10.72 15.71 -16.27
C GLU A 767 11.86 16.59 -16.82
N GLN A 768 11.76 17.05 -18.07
CA GLN A 768 12.72 17.99 -18.65
C GLN A 768 12.76 19.32 -17.89
N MET A 769 11.61 19.83 -17.44
CA MET A 769 11.49 21.04 -16.64
C MET A 769 12.10 20.87 -15.24
N MET A 770 12.00 19.68 -14.65
CA MET A 770 12.64 19.33 -13.37
C MET A 770 14.16 19.43 -13.46
N TYR A 771 14.79 18.80 -14.46
CA TYR A 771 16.25 18.88 -14.62
C TYR A 771 16.72 20.32 -14.86
N LYS A 772 16.00 21.11 -15.66
CA LYS A 772 16.27 22.54 -15.87
C LYS A 772 16.13 23.35 -14.56
N ALA A 773 15.13 23.04 -13.74
CA ALA A 773 14.94 23.67 -12.43
C ALA A 773 16.05 23.30 -11.43
N ILE A 774 16.47 22.04 -11.38
CA ILE A 774 17.59 21.57 -10.54
C ILE A 774 18.88 22.30 -10.93
N GLN A 775 19.23 22.35 -12.22
CA GLN A 775 20.43 23.05 -12.68
C GLN A 775 20.38 24.55 -12.31
N LYS A 776 19.24 25.21 -12.51
CA LYS A 776 19.07 26.62 -12.11
C LYS A 776 19.24 26.83 -10.61
N VAL A 777 18.74 25.92 -9.77
CA VAL A 777 18.93 25.96 -8.30
C VAL A 777 20.40 25.75 -7.94
N LYS A 778 21.13 24.84 -8.60
CA LYS A 778 22.58 24.66 -8.38
C LYS A 778 23.41 25.86 -8.85
N SER A 779 22.94 26.65 -9.82
CA SER A 779 23.60 27.89 -10.27
C SER A 779 23.24 29.15 -9.47
N MET A 780 22.36 29.07 -8.46
CA MET A 780 22.01 30.25 -7.64
C MET A 780 23.20 30.71 -6.80
N THR A 781 23.29 32.03 -6.57
CA THR A 781 24.27 32.54 -5.61
C THR A 781 23.96 32.00 -4.22
N ARG A 782 25.00 31.70 -3.43
CA ARG A 782 24.82 31.12 -2.09
C ARG A 782 23.94 31.98 -1.17
N LYS A 783 23.96 33.30 -1.33
CA LYS A 783 23.08 34.23 -0.62
C LYS A 783 21.62 34.06 -1.06
N GLU A 784 21.34 34.19 -2.35
CA GLU A 784 19.99 34.04 -2.92
C GLU A 784 19.34 32.70 -2.52
N TYR A 785 20.11 31.61 -2.59
CA TYR A 785 19.65 30.29 -2.15
C TYR A 785 19.27 30.29 -0.66
N LEU A 786 20.15 30.77 0.22
CA LEU A 786 19.89 30.82 1.66
C LEU A 786 18.71 31.72 2.04
N ASP A 787 18.50 32.83 1.32
CA ASP A 787 17.39 33.75 1.56
C ASP A 787 16.06 33.08 1.18
N LYS A 788 15.94 32.48 -0.03
CA LYS A 788 14.75 31.72 -0.47
C LYS A 788 14.46 30.51 0.43
N ILE A 789 15.49 29.78 0.87
CA ILE A 789 15.35 28.63 1.78
C ILE A 789 14.77 29.07 3.13
N GLN A 790 15.25 30.19 3.69
CA GLN A 790 14.73 30.72 4.95
C GLN A 790 13.27 31.21 4.83
N GLU A 791 12.91 31.82 3.71
CA GLU A 791 11.55 32.24 3.37
C GLU A 791 10.58 31.04 3.36
N TYR A 792 10.84 30.01 2.55
CA TYR A 792 9.98 28.82 2.50
C TYR A 792 9.94 28.06 3.84
N GLN A 793 11.04 28.02 4.59
CA GLN A 793 11.05 27.50 5.97
C GLN A 793 10.22 28.34 6.95
N CYS A 794 10.03 29.64 6.71
CA CYS A 794 9.09 30.46 7.49
C CYS A 794 7.65 30.20 7.05
N GLN A 795 7.39 30.18 5.74
CA GLN A 795 6.07 29.89 5.17
C GLN A 795 5.50 28.55 5.65
N ASN A 796 6.25 27.45 5.53
CA ASN A 796 5.80 26.11 5.94
C ASN A 796 5.44 26.05 7.45
N ILE A 797 6.21 26.73 8.31
CA ILE A 797 5.90 26.84 9.75
C ILE A 797 4.62 27.66 10.00
N ILE A 798 4.39 28.73 9.25
CA ILE A 798 3.18 29.57 9.36
C ILE A 798 1.95 28.81 8.84
N GLU A 799 2.04 28.15 7.68
CA GLU A 799 0.97 27.31 7.13
C GLU A 799 0.58 26.19 8.10
N LYS A 800 1.55 25.49 8.69
CA LYS A 800 1.25 24.45 9.69
C LYS A 800 0.60 25.03 10.94
N ARG A 801 1.02 26.21 11.42
CA ARG A 801 0.36 26.91 12.54
C ARG A 801 -1.09 27.30 12.20
N ALA A 802 -1.34 27.81 10.99
CA ALA A 802 -2.67 28.18 10.54
C ALA A 802 -3.58 26.95 10.38
N LYS A 803 -3.08 25.84 9.82
CA LYS A 803 -3.78 24.56 9.74
C LYS A 803 -4.11 24.01 11.13
N ASN A 804 -3.15 24.01 12.06
CA ASN A 804 -3.40 23.56 13.43
C ASN A 804 -4.46 24.41 14.14
N LYS A 805 -4.43 25.75 14.01
CA LYS A 805 -5.51 26.62 14.51
C LYS A 805 -6.87 26.29 13.89
N LYS A 806 -6.95 26.12 12.57
CA LYS A 806 -8.18 25.69 11.88
C LYS A 806 -8.67 24.31 12.33
N LYS A 807 -7.76 23.38 12.68
CA LYS A 807 -8.13 22.08 13.26
C LYS A 807 -8.70 22.24 14.66
N MET A 808 -8.04 22.96 15.56
CA MET A 808 -8.53 23.19 16.93
C MET A 808 -9.92 23.85 16.98
N VAL A 809 -10.26 24.71 16.02
CA VAL A 809 -11.62 25.30 15.88
C VAL A 809 -12.65 24.26 15.36
N LYS A 810 -12.23 23.30 14.53
CA LYS A 810 -13.06 22.14 14.14
C LYS A 810 -13.16 21.06 15.21
N ASP A 811 -12.17 20.98 16.11
CA ASP A 811 -12.15 20.04 17.23
C ASP A 811 -13.07 20.50 18.39
N ILE A 812 -13.82 21.61 18.23
CA ILE A 812 -14.95 21.96 19.11
C ILE A 812 -16.04 20.91 18.91
N LYS A 813 -16.13 19.99 19.86
CA LYS A 813 -17.07 18.86 19.84
C LYS A 813 -18.30 19.16 20.69
N TYR A 814 -19.48 18.91 20.13
CA TYR A 814 -20.74 18.98 20.86
C TYR A 814 -20.99 17.71 21.69
N ASP A 815 -21.95 17.80 22.59
CA ASP A 815 -22.37 16.71 23.47
C ASP A 815 -23.06 15.57 22.67
N PRO A 816 -22.81 14.28 22.96
CA PRO A 816 -23.41 13.17 22.21
C PRO A 816 -24.94 13.13 22.23
N SER A 817 -25.60 13.73 23.22
CA SER A 817 -27.07 13.80 23.27
C SER A 817 -27.68 14.59 22.12
N VAL A 818 -26.93 15.45 21.41
CA VAL A 818 -27.49 16.30 20.33
C VAL A 818 -27.63 15.58 18.99
N VAL A 819 -27.11 14.36 18.83
CA VAL A 819 -27.13 13.60 17.56
C VAL A 819 -27.89 12.27 17.63
N THR A 820 -28.35 11.83 16.46
CA THR A 820 -29.01 10.54 16.23
C THR A 820 -28.60 9.96 14.88
N PHE A 821 -28.38 8.65 14.81
CA PHE A 821 -27.84 7.95 13.65
C PHE A 821 -28.94 7.15 12.97
N HIS A 822 -29.08 7.33 11.67
CA HIS A 822 -30.12 6.71 10.85
C HIS A 822 -29.49 5.89 9.72
N CYS A 823 -30.04 4.72 9.39
CA CYS A 823 -29.47 3.87 8.34
C CYS A 823 -29.58 4.52 6.95
N MET A 824 -28.45 4.55 6.22
CA MET A 824 -28.34 5.23 4.93
C MET A 824 -29.26 4.68 3.80
N LYS A 825 -29.68 3.40 3.83
CA LYS A 825 -30.61 2.83 2.80
C LYS A 825 -32.10 3.01 3.16
N CYS A 826 -32.49 2.89 4.43
CA CYS A 826 -33.92 2.88 4.83
C CYS A 826 -34.35 4.02 5.76
N SER A 827 -33.46 4.95 6.13
CA SER A 827 -33.71 6.05 7.09
C SER A 827 -34.18 5.64 8.49
N LEU A 828 -34.24 4.36 8.82
CA LEU A 828 -34.53 3.86 10.17
C LEU A 828 -33.54 4.46 11.19
N LYS A 829 -34.05 5.06 12.28
CA LYS A 829 -33.25 5.48 13.43
C LYS A 829 -32.63 4.24 14.08
N ALA A 830 -31.31 4.16 14.11
CA ALA A 830 -30.57 3.04 14.67
C ALA A 830 -30.15 3.28 16.13
N PHE A 831 -29.65 4.48 16.46
CA PHE A 831 -29.22 4.84 17.82
C PHE A 831 -29.08 6.36 18.02
N SER A 832 -28.96 6.79 19.28
CA SER A 832 -28.58 8.12 19.77
C SER A 832 -27.06 8.23 19.93
N GLY A 833 -26.51 9.43 20.03
CA GLY A 833 -25.06 9.59 20.25
C GLY A 833 -24.57 9.19 21.63
N ILE A 834 -25.45 9.20 22.65
CA ILE A 834 -25.13 8.70 23.99
C ILE A 834 -24.94 7.17 24.03
N ASP A 835 -25.46 6.45 23.03
CA ASP A 835 -25.39 4.99 22.93
C ASP A 835 -24.04 4.52 22.33
N ILE A 836 -23.10 5.44 22.07
CA ILE A 836 -21.82 5.17 21.39
C ILE A 836 -20.64 5.42 22.30
N TYR A 837 -19.84 4.38 22.49
CA TYR A 837 -18.59 4.38 23.27
C TYR A 837 -17.40 4.10 22.36
N VAL A 838 -16.21 4.51 22.79
CA VAL A 838 -14.96 4.33 22.05
C VAL A 838 -13.99 3.42 22.80
N ILE A 839 -13.49 2.39 22.11
CA ILE A 839 -12.41 1.50 22.54
C ILE A 839 -11.11 1.93 21.84
N GLU A 840 -10.02 2.02 22.60
CA GLU A 840 -8.66 2.36 22.13
C GLU A 840 -8.58 3.66 21.30
N ASN A 841 -9.48 4.63 21.58
CA ASN A 841 -9.66 5.87 20.81
C ASN A 841 -9.92 5.68 19.29
N MET A 842 -10.35 4.48 18.86
CA MET A 842 -10.55 4.12 17.45
C MET A 842 -11.88 3.42 17.17
N HIS A 843 -12.20 2.37 17.93
CA HIS A 843 -13.32 1.48 17.65
C HIS A 843 -14.60 2.01 18.32
N HIS A 844 -15.61 2.33 17.52
CA HIS A 844 -16.88 2.88 18.01
C HIS A 844 -17.91 1.75 18.11
N VAL A 845 -18.39 1.50 19.34
CA VAL A 845 -19.29 0.39 19.69
C VAL A 845 -20.58 0.93 20.33
N ASN A 846 -21.66 0.17 20.20
CA ASN A 846 -22.92 0.39 20.91
C ASN A 846 -23.29 -0.90 21.66
N THR A 847 -23.68 -0.80 22.93
CA THR A 847 -23.98 -1.95 23.79
C THR A 847 -25.46 -2.09 24.17
N THR A 848 -26.34 -1.17 23.77
CA THR A 848 -27.72 -1.13 24.24
C THR A 848 -28.55 -2.30 23.69
N GLU A 849 -29.45 -2.85 24.51
CA GLU A 849 -30.34 -3.95 24.10
C GLU A 849 -31.21 -3.56 22.91
N SER A 850 -31.72 -2.33 22.95
CA SER A 850 -32.46 -1.68 21.87
C SER A 850 -31.69 -1.59 20.54
N PHE A 851 -30.36 -1.71 20.53
CA PHE A 851 -29.58 -1.83 19.30
C PHE A 851 -29.42 -3.29 18.87
N LYS A 852 -29.30 -4.25 19.79
CA LYS A 852 -29.26 -5.70 19.50
C LYS A 852 -30.54 -6.16 18.77
N GLU A 853 -31.69 -5.58 19.09
CA GLU A 853 -32.94 -5.82 18.37
C GLU A 853 -32.90 -5.40 16.89
N LEU A 854 -32.11 -4.39 16.52
CA LEU A 854 -32.18 -3.74 15.20
C LEU A 854 -31.19 -4.29 14.16
N TYR A 855 -30.18 -5.07 14.57
CA TYR A 855 -29.19 -5.65 13.65
C TYR A 855 -29.23 -7.18 13.58
N GLY A 856 -29.02 -7.74 12.39
CA GLY A 856 -28.75 -9.15 12.15
C GLY A 856 -27.25 -9.45 12.09
N LYS A 857 -26.84 -10.69 12.38
CA LYS A 857 -25.43 -11.15 12.42
C LYS A 857 -25.15 -12.11 11.25
N GLY A 858 -24.40 -11.67 10.23
CA GLY A 858 -24.09 -12.45 9.03
C GLY A 858 -22.65 -12.95 8.93
N GLU A 859 -22.42 -14.00 8.13
CA GLU A 859 -21.06 -14.48 7.85
C GLU A 859 -20.22 -13.44 7.08
N ASN A 860 -18.98 -13.23 7.54
CA ASN A 860 -18.05 -12.31 6.92
C ASN A 860 -17.29 -12.99 5.77
N LYS A 861 -17.72 -12.75 4.53
CA LYS A 861 -17.13 -13.30 3.30
C LYS A 861 -15.62 -13.05 3.17
N SER A 862 -15.06 -12.05 3.85
CA SER A 862 -13.62 -11.74 3.80
C SER A 862 -12.75 -12.64 4.69
N LEU A 863 -13.35 -13.35 5.66
CA LEU A 863 -12.66 -14.31 6.55
C LEU A 863 -12.65 -15.73 5.97
N HIS A 864 -13.75 -16.18 5.34
CA HIS A 864 -13.81 -17.49 4.66
C HIS A 864 -12.62 -17.71 3.72
N ALA A 865 -12.23 -16.69 2.97
CA ALA A 865 -11.10 -16.71 2.04
C ALA A 865 -9.70 -16.59 2.70
N LYS A 866 -9.56 -16.85 4.00
CA LYS A 866 -8.30 -16.72 4.76
C LYS A 866 -7.93 -17.92 5.66
N HIS A 867 -8.85 -18.86 5.93
CA HIS A 867 -8.61 -20.02 6.81
C HIS A 867 -7.91 -19.67 8.15
N ALA A 868 -8.35 -18.60 8.81
CA ALA A 868 -7.82 -18.18 10.11
C ALA A 868 -8.73 -18.67 11.24
N ASN A 869 -8.20 -19.48 12.16
CA ASN A 869 -8.98 -20.18 13.19
C ASN A 869 -9.33 -19.29 14.42
N TYR A 870 -9.33 -17.95 14.29
CA TYR A 870 -9.53 -17.05 15.42
C TYR A 870 -10.33 -15.79 15.05
N GLN A 871 -11.14 -15.33 16.02
CA GLN A 871 -11.94 -14.09 16.08
C GLN A 871 -13.28 -14.04 15.30
N THR A 872 -14.35 -13.75 16.04
CA THR A 872 -15.78 -13.85 15.70
C THR A 872 -16.32 -12.65 14.90
N ASN A 873 -15.54 -12.07 13.98
CA ASN A 873 -15.91 -10.82 13.28
C ASN A 873 -16.99 -11.03 12.19
N ARG A 874 -18.18 -11.49 12.59
CA ARG A 874 -19.43 -11.52 11.80
C ARG A 874 -19.77 -10.09 11.35
N GLU A 875 -20.33 -9.93 10.16
CA GLU A 875 -20.80 -8.64 9.68
C GLU A 875 -22.18 -8.33 10.28
N ILE A 876 -22.38 -7.12 10.81
CA ILE A 876 -23.70 -6.69 11.32
C ILE A 876 -24.42 -5.89 10.24
N PHE A 877 -25.71 -6.14 10.06
CA PHE A 877 -26.55 -5.52 9.03
C PHE A 877 -27.91 -5.07 9.60
N CYS A 878 -28.51 -4.03 9.02
CA CYS A 878 -29.86 -3.58 9.39
C CYS A 878 -30.90 -4.68 9.12
N LYS A 879 -31.69 -5.12 10.11
CA LYS A 879 -32.76 -6.12 9.88
C LYS A 879 -33.78 -5.63 8.84
N SER A 880 -34.10 -4.33 8.84
CA SER A 880 -35.13 -3.77 7.94
C SER A 880 -34.68 -3.48 6.50
N CYS A 881 -33.40 -3.69 6.12
CA CYS A 881 -32.96 -3.47 4.73
C CYS A 881 -31.67 -4.21 4.29
N SER A 882 -31.07 -5.03 5.15
CA SER A 882 -29.78 -5.73 4.92
C SER A 882 -28.59 -4.85 4.48
N ARG A 883 -28.64 -3.52 4.64
CA ARG A 883 -27.42 -2.69 4.49
C ARG A 883 -26.46 -3.06 5.62
N PRO A 884 -25.17 -3.36 5.33
CA PRO A 884 -24.17 -3.50 6.37
C PRO A 884 -24.08 -2.25 7.23
N TRP A 885 -23.86 -2.43 8.53
CA TRP A 885 -23.63 -1.36 9.50
C TRP A 885 -22.21 -1.38 10.05
N GLY A 886 -21.60 -2.57 10.20
CA GLY A 886 -20.40 -2.72 11.01
C GLY A 886 -19.85 -4.15 10.99
N THR A 887 -19.17 -4.54 12.06
CA THR A 887 -18.77 -5.93 12.37
C THR A 887 -18.83 -6.17 13.88
N MET A 888 -19.12 -7.40 14.30
CA MET A 888 -18.81 -7.83 15.67
C MET A 888 -17.30 -7.74 15.93
N MET A 889 -16.92 -7.49 17.19
CA MET A 889 -15.54 -7.59 17.70
C MET A 889 -15.55 -8.11 19.14
N VAL A 890 -14.56 -8.90 19.52
CA VAL A 890 -14.37 -9.30 20.92
C VAL A 890 -13.46 -8.29 21.62
N HIS A 891 -13.88 -7.76 22.77
CA HIS A 891 -13.03 -6.97 23.66
C HIS A 891 -13.23 -7.42 25.11
N LYS A 892 -12.14 -7.84 25.77
CA LYS A 892 -12.15 -8.36 27.16
C LYS A 892 -13.20 -9.46 27.42
N GLY A 893 -13.45 -10.32 26.43
CA GLY A 893 -14.46 -11.39 26.49
C GLY A 893 -15.83 -11.03 25.92
N TYR A 894 -16.21 -9.74 25.91
CA TYR A 894 -17.52 -9.29 25.43
C TYR A 894 -17.57 -9.21 23.89
N ASP A 895 -18.68 -9.69 23.30
CA ASP A 895 -18.95 -9.73 21.87
C ASP A 895 -19.70 -8.44 21.46
N LEU A 896 -18.96 -7.39 21.08
CA LEU A 896 -19.46 -6.02 20.90
C LEU A 896 -19.70 -5.67 19.41
N PRO A 897 -20.82 -5.01 19.03
CA PRO A 897 -21.06 -4.60 17.65
C PRO A 897 -20.37 -3.25 17.33
N CYS A 898 -19.26 -3.30 16.59
CA CYS A 898 -18.53 -2.11 16.13
C CYS A 898 -19.16 -1.52 14.87
N VAL A 899 -19.55 -0.25 14.92
CA VAL A 899 -20.29 0.45 13.85
C VAL A 899 -19.38 1.30 12.94
N ARG A 900 -19.65 1.26 11.62
CA ARG A 900 -18.97 2.05 10.59
C ARG A 900 -19.82 3.26 10.21
N ILE A 901 -19.38 4.47 10.56
CA ILE A 901 -20.09 5.74 10.32
C ILE A 901 -20.60 5.93 8.87
N LEU A 902 -19.85 5.43 7.88
CA LEU A 902 -20.17 5.53 6.45
C LEU A 902 -21.51 4.89 6.03
N ASN A 903 -22.13 4.08 6.91
CA ASN A 903 -23.44 3.45 6.68
C ASN A 903 -24.61 4.24 7.31
N PHE A 904 -24.35 5.39 7.92
CA PHE A 904 -25.31 6.17 8.68
C PHE A 904 -25.37 7.64 8.26
N VAL A 905 -26.57 8.20 8.35
CA VAL A 905 -26.86 9.64 8.28
C VAL A 905 -27.00 10.16 9.71
N VAL A 906 -26.21 11.17 10.06
CA VAL A 906 -26.27 11.86 11.35
C VAL A 906 -27.31 12.97 11.26
N LYS A 907 -28.32 12.92 12.14
CA LYS A 907 -29.33 13.99 12.29
C LYS A 907 -29.16 14.65 13.66
N TYR A 908 -29.09 15.97 13.66
CA TYR A 908 -28.97 16.80 14.85
C TYR A 908 -30.36 17.13 15.41
N LYS A 909 -30.51 17.14 16.74
CA LYS A 909 -31.80 17.38 17.43
C LYS A 909 -32.21 18.87 17.48
N ALA A 910 -31.34 19.79 17.04
CA ALA A 910 -31.58 21.23 17.10
C ALA A 910 -31.48 21.87 15.70
N ASN A 911 -32.38 22.84 15.41
CA ASN A 911 -32.59 23.49 14.11
C ASN A 911 -31.44 24.40 13.59
N LYS A 912 -30.17 24.08 13.88
CA LYS A 912 -29.00 24.82 13.41
C LYS A 912 -28.03 24.02 12.53
N MET A 913 -28.24 22.71 12.35
CA MET A 913 -27.39 21.86 11.51
C MET A 913 -28.25 20.88 10.70
N THR A 914 -27.94 20.73 9.41
CA THR A 914 -28.62 19.83 8.49
C THR A 914 -28.15 18.37 8.64
N PRO A 915 -28.92 17.37 8.15
CA PRO A 915 -28.47 15.99 8.12
C PRO A 915 -27.15 15.81 7.35
N GLU A 916 -26.22 15.04 7.92
CA GLU A 916 -24.86 14.92 7.39
C GLU A 916 -24.35 13.47 7.33
N THR A 917 -23.41 13.21 6.42
CA THR A 917 -22.83 11.89 6.14
C THR A 917 -21.31 12.00 6.22
N PHE A 918 -20.69 11.17 7.05
CA PHE A 918 -19.26 11.24 7.34
C PHE A 918 -18.53 9.97 6.90
N GLU A 919 -17.33 10.12 6.36
CA GLU A 919 -16.50 8.99 5.91
C GLU A 919 -15.65 8.41 7.05
N GLN A 920 -15.37 9.20 8.11
CA GLN A 920 -14.55 8.78 9.26
C GLN A 920 -15.11 9.37 10.56
N TRP A 921 -15.10 8.58 11.65
CA TRP A 921 -15.64 8.97 12.95
C TRP A 921 -15.00 10.24 13.53
N ARG A 922 -13.71 10.46 13.26
CA ARG A 922 -12.97 11.66 13.70
C ARG A 922 -13.52 12.98 13.15
N ASP A 923 -14.21 12.92 12.00
CA ASP A 923 -14.71 14.08 11.27
C ASP A 923 -16.14 14.46 11.74
N VAL A 924 -16.77 13.61 12.58
CA VAL A 924 -18.03 13.88 13.29
C VAL A 924 -17.75 14.87 14.45
N PRO A 925 -18.49 15.98 14.58
CA PRO A 925 -18.20 17.04 15.56
C PRO A 925 -18.72 16.71 16.99
N ILE A 926 -18.46 15.50 17.47
CA ILE A 926 -18.98 14.97 18.75
C ILE A 926 -17.84 14.35 19.58
N LYS A 927 -17.94 14.40 20.92
CA LYS A 927 -17.01 13.74 21.84
C LYS A 927 -17.71 12.56 22.54
N PHE A 928 -17.57 11.37 21.98
CA PHE A 928 -18.04 10.13 22.59
C PHE A 928 -17.21 9.76 23.84
N PRO A 929 -17.80 9.09 24.85
CA PRO A 929 -17.09 8.54 25.99
C PRO A 929 -16.15 7.38 25.62
N GLU A 930 -15.20 7.10 26.50
CA GLU A 930 -14.37 5.87 26.46
C GLU A 930 -15.13 4.71 27.14
N PHE A 931 -15.09 3.53 26.53
CA PHE A 931 -15.83 2.34 26.99
C PHE A 931 -15.25 1.73 28.27
N LYS A 932 -16.10 1.48 29.28
CA LYS A 932 -15.73 0.79 30.52
C LYS A 932 -16.58 -0.46 30.75
N CYS A 933 -15.97 -1.55 31.20
CA CYS A 933 -16.67 -2.83 31.39
C CYS A 933 -17.81 -2.76 32.44
N ALA A 934 -17.65 -1.95 33.48
CA ALA A 934 -18.69 -1.71 34.49
C ALA A 934 -19.96 -1.03 33.94
N GLU A 935 -19.91 -0.46 32.73
CA GLU A 935 -21.07 0.09 32.03
C GLU A 935 -21.87 -1.01 31.30
N VAL A 936 -21.38 -2.26 31.28
CA VAL A 936 -22.08 -3.45 30.77
C VAL A 936 -22.74 -4.25 31.89
N GLU A 937 -22.03 -4.44 33.02
CA GLU A 937 -22.54 -5.19 34.20
C GLU A 937 -23.88 -4.60 34.68
N LEU A 938 -23.96 -3.27 34.80
CA LEU A 938 -25.18 -2.50 35.11
C LEU A 938 -26.33 -2.63 34.08
N SER A 939 -26.21 -3.47 33.05
CA SER A 939 -27.23 -3.74 32.03
C SER A 939 -27.55 -5.22 31.85
N THR A 940 -27.00 -6.11 32.68
CA THR A 940 -27.18 -7.56 32.60
C THR A 940 -27.77 -8.22 33.86
N ASP A 941 -27.82 -7.51 34.99
CA ASP A 941 -28.20 -8.08 36.29
C ASP A 941 -29.73 -8.25 36.53
N GLU A 942 -30.53 -8.46 35.47
CA GLU A 942 -32.01 -8.66 35.57
C GLU A 942 -32.55 -9.87 34.78
N SER A 943 -31.72 -10.83 34.31
CA SER A 943 -32.21 -11.98 33.52
C SER A 943 -31.65 -13.38 33.81
N ASP A 944 -30.70 -13.53 34.73
CA ASP A 944 -29.98 -14.81 34.96
C ASP A 944 -30.31 -15.48 36.32
N GLU A 945 -31.52 -15.24 36.86
CA GLU A 945 -32.13 -16.00 37.96
C GLU A 945 -33.54 -16.54 37.57
N ASP A 946 -33.60 -17.62 36.77
CA ASP A 946 -34.74 -18.54 36.60
C ASP A 946 -34.29 -19.91 36.01
#